data_AF-A0A7R8W309-F1
#
_entry.id   AF-A0A7R8W309-F1
#
_cell.length_a   1.000
_cell.length_b   1.000
_cell.length_c   1.000
_cell.angle_alpha   90.00
_cell.angle_beta   90.00
_cell.angle_gamma   90.00
#
_symmetry.space_group_name_H-M   'P 1'
#
loop_
_entity.id
_entity.type
_entity.pdbx_description
1 polymer ?
#
loop_
_entity_poly.entity_id
_entity_poly.type
_entity_poly.pdbx_seq_one_letter_code
_entity_poly.pdbx_strand_id
1 'polypeptide(L)'
;MKRQAFLICVPVSWGVGCFSLLSGPLRRSLTLPQSPEVIDTRFFLYTSYNPLNAEPISYINPETISSSSFNASFPIVLFIHGFTGSSDSEWWSWYRDAFLQRAPYNIVLVDYRNGALGPEINYPQAVANAEVVARQVGNLVREFVIRGATYQQVHFFGISLGAQISGLAGEWLKKITPGSTVGRITGVDPAGPLFAPYARPFLYSTETHLDPSDADFVDVIHTNGEEPFIGGYGTDRPMGHVDFYVNGGQTQPGCINRLVALKEGLFLPEVRSGRTLAEVRSGLFCQMLTVRVLYYLSRFSQPFSQPHARRLFSEAGNIYEEGCREIAEPQVVDPLRMGAPGWERTQFRIMVASSHDQPFVLGQVTAQIEDGTETALVTSRVDHSLWRRRSGGLLYPGSSLSRVVITPFFPPVGGLVDIRVTLRFQAVSSAQPTWYIDAVNVESDTQQTSSSAMASKVRPITKRKRSSPSFSALEKKPKSLAVSDDIEDIHCFKNPSELEVVKEALLIWYDENKRELPWRTIAASSDSTEEKAYAVWISEIMLQQTQVTTVIDYFNRWMNKWPTVHSLSVATLEEINQVWSGLGYYSRSKNIHAAAQKIMKDMDGIFPRDLKGLQSLPGIGRYTAGAISSIAFGMPSPIVDGNVTRVFSRLRLIGASVDSKAVHEHLWKLASELAQEARERPGDLNQALMELGATVCTPRNPSCSTCPVKNNCLAFKNQMKKLKMKEWDFVGANVTTYPVKKKKTVQKEETRRILVQYRQEEQERQVYLICRREKGLLSNLWEFPDICSASVEEESIAGIGSVQHTFSHISMTYEVYKQKQDDSLSEASGVEGRWMTDSQFQSAAVSKAMRKVYSHFVSSLETKSPRPGKDGRKQTLISAFCTTPRCS
;
A
#
# COMPACT_ATOMS: atom_id res chain seq x y z
N MET A 1 -10.48 48.55 10.38
CA MET A 1 -9.09 48.32 10.86
C MET A 1 -8.24 49.55 10.59
N LYS A 2 -7.56 50.13 11.60
CA LYS A 2 -6.49 51.11 11.36
C LYS A 2 -5.21 50.34 11.04
N ARG A 3 -4.73 50.37 9.79
CA ARG A 3 -3.46 49.76 9.39
C ARG A 3 -2.31 50.73 9.71
N GLN A 4 -1.56 50.46 10.78
CA GLN A 4 -0.16 50.87 10.82
C GLN A 4 0.64 49.74 10.16
N ALA A 5 1.73 50.06 9.44
CA ALA A 5 2.44 49.10 8.57
C ALA A 5 2.91 47.80 9.25
N PHE A 6 2.91 47.74 10.60
CA PHE A 6 3.40 46.62 11.40
C PHE A 6 2.44 46.16 12.52
N LEU A 7 1.20 46.67 12.58
CA LEU A 7 0.23 46.37 13.64
C LEU A 7 -1.19 46.29 13.07
N ILE A 8 -1.92 45.24 13.42
CA ILE A 8 -3.35 45.09 13.15
C ILE A 8 -4.10 44.80 14.45
N CYS A 9 -5.14 45.57 14.72
CA CYS A 9 -6.04 45.34 15.84
C CYS A 9 -7.41 44.93 15.32
N VAL A 10 -7.90 43.80 15.82
CA VAL A 10 -9.23 43.27 15.51
C VAL A 10 -10.26 43.95 16.41
N PRO A 11 -11.50 44.22 15.94
CA PRO A 11 -12.55 44.79 16.78
C PRO A 11 -12.73 44.03 18.11
N VAL A 12 -13.00 44.75 19.19
CA VAL A 12 -13.15 44.20 20.55
C VAL A 12 -14.22 43.11 20.61
N SER A 13 -15.25 43.18 19.76
CA SER A 13 -16.31 42.18 19.62
C SER A 13 -15.80 40.76 19.35
N TRP A 14 -14.62 40.62 18.76
CA TRP A 14 -14.00 39.31 18.51
C TRP A 14 -13.16 38.79 19.67
N GLY A 15 -12.78 39.65 20.63
CA GLY A 15 -12.00 39.24 21.80
C GLY A 15 -10.58 38.73 21.51
N VAL A 16 -10.03 38.94 20.31
CA VAL A 16 -8.69 38.42 19.92
C VAL A 16 -7.58 39.48 19.97
N GLY A 17 -7.88 40.74 20.26
CA GLY A 17 -6.88 41.80 20.49
C GLY A 17 -6.07 42.23 19.25
N CYS A 18 -4.82 42.64 19.49
CA CYS A 18 -3.92 43.16 18.47
C CYS A 18 -2.76 42.20 18.15
N PHE A 19 -2.21 42.35 16.96
CA PHE A 19 -1.20 41.50 16.35
C PHE A 19 -0.12 42.38 15.73
N SER A 20 1.15 42.21 16.14
CA SER A 20 2.27 43.03 15.70
C SER A 20 3.33 42.19 14.99
N LEU A 21 3.91 42.72 13.91
CA LEU A 21 5.12 42.13 13.30
C LEU A 21 6.39 42.40 14.11
N LEU A 22 6.33 43.35 15.04
CA LEU A 22 7.48 43.80 15.84
C LEU A 22 7.59 43.06 17.17
N SER A 23 6.60 42.27 17.59
CA SER A 23 6.59 41.54 18.87
C SER A 23 5.75 40.27 18.77
N GLY A 24 6.03 39.29 19.64
CA GLY A 24 5.24 38.06 19.73
C GLY A 24 5.46 37.06 18.57
N PRO A 25 4.54 36.10 18.37
CA PRO A 25 4.77 34.95 17.52
C PRO A 25 4.80 35.27 16.01
N LEU A 26 4.31 36.45 15.57
CA LEU A 26 4.27 36.86 14.15
C LEU A 26 5.62 37.30 13.58
N ARG A 27 6.65 37.50 14.40
CA ARG A 27 8.00 37.86 13.92
C ARG A 27 8.55 36.86 12.88
N ARG A 28 8.04 35.62 12.86
CA ARG A 28 8.42 34.56 11.92
C ARG A 28 7.73 34.63 10.56
N SER A 29 6.47 35.03 10.51
CA SER A 29 5.67 35.00 9.27
C SER A 29 5.95 36.21 8.40
N LEU A 30 6.42 37.31 9.01
CA LEU A 30 6.58 38.63 8.39
C LEU A 30 5.29 39.12 7.68
N THR A 31 4.15 38.59 8.09
CA THR A 31 2.86 38.92 7.51
C THR A 31 1.81 39.00 8.61
N LEU A 32 0.90 39.96 8.48
CA LEU A 32 -0.17 40.17 9.44
C LEU A 32 -1.30 39.17 9.18
N PRO A 33 -1.98 38.69 10.24
CA PRO A 33 -3.11 37.79 10.06
C PRO A 33 -4.25 38.47 9.31
N GLN A 34 -5.04 37.66 8.60
CA GLN A 34 -6.34 38.08 8.09
C GLN A 34 -7.33 38.30 9.24
N SER A 35 -8.43 38.99 8.95
CA SER A 35 -9.45 39.25 9.95
C SER A 35 -10.21 37.96 10.31
N PRO A 36 -10.78 37.85 11.53
CA PRO A 36 -11.62 36.71 11.88
C PRO A 36 -12.79 36.47 10.93
N GLU A 37 -13.35 37.53 10.32
CA GLU A 37 -14.41 37.43 9.31
C GLU A 37 -13.94 36.70 8.05
N VAL A 38 -12.67 36.89 7.67
CA VAL A 38 -12.08 36.24 6.49
C VAL A 38 -11.67 34.81 6.81
N ILE A 39 -11.09 34.58 7.99
CA ILE A 39 -10.68 33.26 8.45
C ILE A 39 -11.91 32.37 8.70
N ASP A 40 -13.02 32.97 9.18
CA ASP A 40 -14.31 32.32 9.44
C ASP A 40 -14.16 31.01 10.22
N THR A 41 -13.51 31.10 11.38
CA THR A 41 -13.32 29.95 12.27
C THR A 41 -14.66 29.49 12.83
N ARG A 42 -15.03 28.23 12.56
CA ARG A 42 -16.26 27.60 13.02
C ARG A 42 -15.96 26.49 14.02
N PHE A 43 -16.85 26.32 14.98
CA PHE A 43 -16.74 25.29 16.01
C PHE A 43 -17.97 24.39 15.95
N PHE A 44 -17.73 23.08 15.80
CA PHE A 44 -18.78 22.08 15.66
C PHE A 44 -18.72 21.10 16.84
N LEU A 45 -19.77 21.10 17.67
CA LEU A 45 -19.89 20.26 18.84
C LEU A 45 -20.55 18.92 18.49
N TYR A 46 -19.94 17.84 18.98
CA TYR A 46 -20.46 16.48 18.99
C TYR A 46 -20.41 15.92 20.41
N THR A 47 -21.46 15.21 20.79
CA THR A 47 -21.58 14.49 22.06
C THR A 47 -22.22 13.14 21.80
N SER A 48 -22.36 12.32 22.85
CA SER A 48 -23.11 11.06 22.77
C SER A 48 -24.59 11.27 22.39
N TYR A 49 -25.14 12.48 22.56
CA TYR A 49 -26.52 12.81 22.20
C TYR A 49 -26.68 13.22 20.73
N ASN A 50 -25.61 13.67 20.08
CA ASN A 50 -25.59 14.11 18.68
C ASN A 50 -24.34 13.60 17.92
N PRO A 51 -24.07 12.28 17.90
CA PRO A 51 -22.79 11.74 17.40
C PRO A 51 -22.54 11.99 15.91
N LEU A 52 -23.62 12.14 15.11
CA LEU A 52 -23.53 12.33 13.66
C LEU A 52 -23.88 13.75 13.19
N ASN A 53 -24.59 14.52 14.02
CA ASN A 53 -25.13 15.83 13.65
C ASN A 53 -24.48 16.92 14.50
N ALA A 54 -23.53 17.65 13.92
CA ALA A 54 -22.82 18.69 14.61
C ALA A 54 -23.73 19.86 15.02
N GLU A 55 -23.56 20.34 16.25
CA GLU A 55 -24.17 21.59 16.72
C GLU A 55 -23.16 22.73 16.58
N PRO A 56 -23.44 23.76 15.76
CA PRO A 56 -22.55 24.90 15.65
C PRO A 56 -22.58 25.71 16.95
N ILE A 57 -21.41 25.90 17.55
CA ILE A 57 -21.24 26.68 18.78
C ILE A 57 -20.32 27.87 18.55
N SER A 58 -20.46 28.91 19.36
CA SER A 58 -19.72 30.16 19.23
C SER A 58 -19.40 30.79 20.57
N TYR A 59 -18.16 31.23 20.75
CA TYR A 59 -17.75 32.03 21.90
C TYR A 59 -18.21 33.50 21.80
N ILE A 60 -18.58 33.96 20.60
CA ILE A 60 -19.08 35.34 20.36
C ILE A 60 -20.58 35.41 20.64
N ASN A 61 -21.29 34.30 20.41
CA ASN A 61 -22.68 34.13 20.81
C ASN A 61 -22.79 32.96 21.80
N PRO A 62 -22.47 33.18 23.09
CA PRO A 62 -22.35 32.11 24.07
C PRO A 62 -23.67 31.36 24.34
N GLU A 63 -24.83 31.91 23.96
CA GLU A 63 -26.13 31.23 24.03
C GLU A 63 -26.18 29.97 23.16
N THR A 64 -25.39 29.93 22.08
CA THR A 64 -25.25 28.72 21.24
C THR A 64 -24.64 27.55 22.00
N ILE A 65 -23.76 27.81 22.97
CA ILE A 65 -23.20 26.76 23.85
C ILE A 65 -24.26 26.34 24.86
N SER A 66 -24.95 27.30 25.47
CA SER A 66 -25.99 27.03 26.49
C SER A 66 -27.19 26.25 25.95
N SER A 67 -27.51 26.41 24.66
CA SER A 67 -28.61 25.73 23.98
C SER A 67 -28.20 24.44 23.26
N SER A 68 -26.91 24.09 23.28
CA SER A 68 -26.38 22.87 22.70
C SER A 68 -26.41 21.68 23.67
N SER A 69 -25.99 20.52 23.20
CA SER A 69 -25.76 19.31 23.99
C SER A 69 -24.52 19.37 24.90
N PHE A 70 -23.84 20.51 24.99
CA PHE A 70 -22.65 20.69 25.83
C PHE A 70 -22.93 20.38 27.30
N ASN A 71 -22.06 19.58 27.91
CA ASN A 71 -22.15 19.25 29.34
C ASN A 71 -20.82 19.49 30.04
N ALA A 72 -20.79 20.47 30.94
CA ALA A 72 -19.59 20.85 31.70
C ALA A 72 -18.98 19.73 32.57
N SER A 73 -19.74 18.68 32.89
CA SER A 73 -19.22 17.52 33.64
C SER A 73 -18.43 16.55 32.75
N PHE A 74 -18.56 16.64 31.42
CA PHE A 74 -17.86 15.74 30.49
C PHE A 74 -16.50 16.32 30.09
N PRO A 75 -15.48 15.46 29.87
CA PRO A 75 -14.20 15.92 29.34
C PRO A 75 -14.36 16.54 27.94
N ILE A 76 -13.48 17.47 27.58
CA ILE A 76 -13.58 18.27 26.38
C ILE A 76 -12.38 17.97 25.47
N VAL A 77 -12.62 17.55 24.23
CA VAL A 77 -11.56 17.31 23.24
C VAL A 77 -11.77 18.23 22.05
N LEU A 78 -10.77 19.08 21.73
CA LEU A 78 -10.83 19.97 20.58
C LEU A 78 -9.89 19.47 19.48
N PHE A 79 -10.44 19.10 18.32
CA PHE A 79 -9.70 18.68 17.14
C PHE A 79 -9.38 19.86 16.23
N ILE A 80 -8.09 20.09 15.97
CA ILE A 80 -7.60 21.21 15.18
C ILE A 80 -6.80 20.70 13.98
N HIS A 81 -7.31 20.94 12.77
CA HIS A 81 -6.64 20.54 11.54
C HIS A 81 -5.43 21.45 11.22
N GLY A 82 -4.62 21.05 10.24
CA GLY A 82 -3.42 21.78 9.82
C GLY A 82 -3.59 22.59 8.54
N PHE A 83 -2.45 23.01 7.96
CA PHE A 83 -2.40 23.70 6.66
C PHE A 83 -3.00 22.84 5.55
N THR A 84 -3.79 23.45 4.65
CA THR A 84 -4.61 22.78 3.63
C THR A 84 -5.71 21.84 4.14
N GLY A 85 -5.92 21.77 5.47
CA GLY A 85 -6.99 20.97 6.08
C GLY A 85 -8.35 21.67 6.12
N SER A 86 -9.40 20.89 6.40
CA SER A 86 -10.77 21.37 6.61
C SER A 86 -11.59 20.35 7.41
N SER A 87 -12.80 20.74 7.85
CA SER A 87 -13.75 19.81 8.50
C SER A 87 -14.30 18.70 7.59
N ASP A 88 -14.11 18.77 6.26
CA ASP A 88 -14.55 17.73 5.32
C ASP A 88 -13.60 16.51 5.31
N SER A 89 -12.50 16.57 6.08
CA SER A 89 -11.52 15.49 6.13
C SER A 89 -12.04 14.29 6.93
N GLU A 90 -12.00 13.08 6.36
CA GLU A 90 -12.56 11.87 7.01
C GLU A 90 -11.86 11.50 8.34
N TRP A 91 -10.60 11.87 8.52
CA TRP A 91 -9.75 11.37 9.61
C TRP A 91 -10.27 11.70 11.02
N TRP A 92 -10.88 12.87 11.23
CA TRP A 92 -11.31 13.29 12.57
C TRP A 92 -12.59 12.57 13.02
N SER A 93 -13.41 12.10 12.06
CA SER A 93 -14.65 11.36 12.35
C SER A 93 -14.35 10.03 13.07
N TRP A 94 -13.27 9.35 12.67
CA TRP A 94 -12.83 8.12 13.33
C TRP A 94 -12.46 8.37 14.79
N TYR A 95 -11.81 9.50 15.11
CA TYR A 95 -11.50 9.85 16.49
C TYR A 95 -12.73 10.22 17.29
N ARG A 96 -13.61 11.05 16.71
CA ARG A 96 -14.88 11.38 17.35
C ARG A 96 -15.59 10.11 17.79
N ASP A 97 -15.74 9.16 16.87
CA ASP A 97 -16.44 7.90 17.13
C ASP A 97 -15.72 7.07 18.20
N ALA A 98 -14.38 7.01 18.17
CA ALA A 98 -13.60 6.29 19.18
C ALA A 98 -13.74 6.88 20.60
N PHE A 99 -13.70 8.21 20.72
CA PHE A 99 -13.91 8.88 22.02
C PHE A 99 -15.35 8.69 22.53
N LEU A 100 -16.36 8.86 21.67
CA LEU A 100 -17.77 8.73 22.03
C LEU A 100 -18.18 7.29 22.37
N GLN A 101 -17.51 6.28 21.80
CA GLN A 101 -17.73 4.87 22.17
C GLN A 101 -17.28 4.54 23.61
N ARG A 102 -16.36 5.32 24.17
CA ARG A 102 -15.71 4.99 25.45
C ARG A 102 -16.38 5.65 26.64
N ALA A 103 -16.71 6.92 26.52
CA ALA A 103 -17.33 7.71 27.57
C ALA A 103 -18.07 8.90 26.97
N PRO A 104 -18.97 9.55 27.72
CA PRO A 104 -19.52 10.82 27.28
C PRO A 104 -18.41 11.89 27.25
N TYR A 105 -18.19 12.49 26.06
CA TYR A 105 -17.25 13.59 25.81
C TYR A 105 -17.98 14.77 25.15
N ASN A 106 -17.45 15.98 25.36
CA ASN A 106 -17.69 17.12 24.48
C ASN A 106 -16.59 17.15 23.40
N ILE A 107 -16.91 16.78 22.17
CA ILE A 107 -15.96 16.78 21.06
C ILE A 107 -16.20 17.99 20.19
N VAL A 108 -15.20 18.85 20.04
CA VAL A 108 -15.31 20.08 19.26
C VAL A 108 -14.35 20.01 18.08
N LEU A 109 -14.87 20.10 16.87
CA LEU A 109 -14.05 20.27 15.67
C LEU A 109 -13.86 21.76 15.40
N VAL A 110 -12.60 22.19 15.27
CA VAL A 110 -12.21 23.56 14.92
C VAL A 110 -11.94 23.62 13.42
N ASP A 111 -12.84 24.26 12.68
CA ASP A 111 -12.72 24.45 11.22
C ASP A 111 -12.34 25.89 10.91
N TYR A 112 -11.12 26.09 10.42
CA TYR A 112 -10.62 27.39 9.96
C TYR A 112 -10.18 27.32 8.49
N ARG A 113 -10.87 26.50 7.69
CA ARG A 113 -10.53 26.22 6.28
C ARG A 113 -10.18 27.47 5.47
N ASN A 114 -10.88 28.59 5.62
CA ASN A 114 -10.62 29.80 4.81
C ASN A 114 -9.28 30.46 5.19
N GLY A 115 -8.81 30.27 6.43
CA GLY A 115 -7.49 30.70 6.87
C GLY A 115 -6.37 29.67 6.64
N ALA A 116 -6.71 28.43 6.25
CA ALA A 116 -5.78 27.31 6.08
C ALA A 116 -5.61 26.85 4.62
N LEU A 117 -6.62 27.10 3.78
CA LEU A 117 -6.78 26.60 2.43
C LEU A 117 -7.45 27.67 1.56
N GLY A 118 -6.82 28.03 0.45
CA GLY A 118 -7.40 28.96 -0.52
C GLY A 118 -6.38 29.46 -1.55
N PRO A 119 -6.83 29.99 -2.70
CA PRO A 119 -5.96 30.49 -3.75
C PRO A 119 -5.07 31.67 -3.32
N GLU A 120 -5.49 32.41 -2.29
CA GLU A 120 -4.74 33.55 -1.72
C GLU A 120 -3.99 33.18 -0.41
N ILE A 121 -4.08 31.92 0.04
CA ILE A 121 -3.50 31.48 1.30
C ILE A 121 -2.19 30.73 1.05
N ASN A 122 -1.07 31.42 1.23
CA ASN A 122 0.24 30.78 1.30
C ASN A 122 0.57 30.35 2.73
N TYR A 123 1.61 29.52 2.90
CA TYR A 123 1.97 28.97 4.21
C TYR A 123 2.30 30.06 5.27
N PRO A 124 3.10 31.11 4.98
CA PRO A 124 3.29 32.22 5.92
C PRO A 124 2.00 32.92 6.35
N GLN A 125 1.04 33.10 5.42
CA GLN A 125 -0.27 33.67 5.74
C GLN A 125 -1.08 32.73 6.65
N ALA A 126 -1.07 31.42 6.38
CA ALA A 126 -1.73 30.44 7.25
C ALA A 126 -1.12 30.41 8.65
N VAL A 127 0.21 30.54 8.76
CA VAL A 127 0.91 30.67 10.07
C VAL A 127 0.51 31.94 10.81
N ALA A 128 0.34 33.06 10.10
CA ALA A 128 -0.17 34.28 10.74
C ALA A 128 -1.62 34.10 11.20
N ASN A 129 -2.48 33.54 10.36
CA ASN A 129 -3.89 33.26 10.67
C ASN A 129 -4.04 32.31 11.88
N ALA A 130 -3.13 31.35 12.04
CA ALA A 130 -3.11 30.42 13.16
C ALA A 130 -3.10 31.11 14.53
N GLU A 131 -2.49 32.29 14.65
CA GLU A 131 -2.53 33.06 15.90
C GLU A 131 -3.91 33.63 16.20
N VAL A 132 -4.67 34.04 15.19
CA VAL A 132 -6.07 34.47 15.38
C VAL A 132 -6.89 33.26 15.84
N VAL A 133 -6.76 32.13 15.14
CA VAL A 133 -7.49 30.90 15.46
C VAL A 133 -7.18 30.43 16.88
N ALA A 134 -5.91 30.45 17.30
CA ALA A 134 -5.49 30.08 18.65
C ALA A 134 -6.18 30.93 19.73
N ARG A 135 -6.30 32.25 19.51
CA ARG A 135 -7.01 33.14 20.44
C ARG A 135 -8.52 32.86 20.46
N GLN A 136 -9.12 32.54 19.30
CA GLN A 136 -10.53 32.14 19.22
C GLN A 136 -10.79 30.81 19.96
N VAL A 137 -9.90 29.83 19.82
CA VAL A 137 -9.95 28.54 20.53
C VAL A 137 -9.84 28.75 22.04
N GLY A 138 -8.89 29.56 22.51
CA GLY A 138 -8.78 29.87 23.93
C GLY A 138 -9.99 30.63 24.49
N ASN A 139 -10.57 31.55 23.71
CA ASN A 139 -11.80 32.23 24.11
C ASN A 139 -13.00 31.26 24.22
N LEU A 140 -13.09 30.26 23.33
CA LEU A 140 -14.11 29.21 23.44
C LEU A 140 -13.92 28.38 24.71
N VAL A 141 -12.70 27.98 25.03
CA VAL A 141 -12.41 27.26 26.28
C VAL A 141 -12.78 28.08 27.52
N ARG A 142 -12.50 29.38 27.51
CA ARG A 142 -12.94 30.28 28.59
C ARG A 142 -14.47 30.26 28.75
N GLU A 143 -15.23 30.24 27.64
CA GLU A 143 -16.69 30.15 27.69
C GLU A 143 -17.21 28.81 28.24
N PHE A 144 -16.48 27.70 28.00
CA PHE A 144 -16.77 26.41 28.65
C PHE A 144 -16.54 26.48 30.17
N VAL A 145 -15.45 27.11 30.60
CA VAL A 145 -15.12 27.26 32.03
C VAL A 145 -16.13 28.16 32.75
N ILE A 146 -16.57 29.25 32.13
CA ILE A 146 -17.65 30.11 32.65
C ILE A 146 -18.94 29.29 32.88
N ARG A 147 -19.15 28.23 32.10
CA ARG A 147 -20.31 27.31 32.19
C ARG A 147 -20.09 26.11 33.11
N GLY A 148 -19.02 26.11 33.89
CA GLY A 148 -18.76 25.12 34.93
C GLY A 148 -17.79 24.01 34.56
N ALA A 149 -17.16 24.05 33.38
CA ALA A 149 -16.03 23.18 33.09
C ALA A 149 -14.75 23.67 33.79
N THR A 150 -13.72 22.84 33.84
CA THR A 150 -12.39 23.20 34.34
C THR A 150 -11.37 23.16 33.21
N TYR A 151 -10.27 23.92 33.34
CA TYR A 151 -9.18 23.89 32.36
C TYR A 151 -8.53 22.48 32.27
N GLN A 152 -8.50 21.73 33.38
CA GLN A 152 -7.98 20.38 33.45
C GLN A 152 -8.80 19.35 32.65
N GLN A 153 -10.08 19.63 32.37
CA GLN A 153 -10.93 18.77 31.53
C GLN A 153 -10.63 18.93 30.03
N VAL A 154 -9.80 19.90 29.64
CA VAL A 154 -9.56 20.26 28.23
C VAL A 154 -8.37 19.49 27.67
N HIS A 155 -8.59 18.86 26.53
CA HIS A 155 -7.59 18.22 25.69
C HIS A 155 -7.58 18.86 24.30
N PHE A 156 -6.50 19.54 23.95
CA PHE A 156 -6.27 19.96 22.56
C PHE A 156 -5.61 18.83 21.77
N PHE A 157 -6.18 18.49 20.62
CA PHE A 157 -5.64 17.49 19.69
C PHE A 157 -5.38 18.17 18.35
N GLY A 158 -4.11 18.47 18.08
CA GLY A 158 -3.70 19.26 16.92
C GLY A 158 -2.83 18.47 15.95
N ILE A 159 -3.10 18.57 14.65
CA ILE A 159 -2.27 17.97 13.59
C ILE A 159 -1.53 19.06 12.82
N SER A 160 -0.23 18.88 12.58
CA SER A 160 0.59 19.82 11.79
C SER A 160 0.50 21.25 12.34
N LEU A 161 -0.04 22.21 11.58
CA LEU A 161 -0.25 23.58 12.06
C LEU A 161 -1.25 23.65 13.23
N GLY A 162 -2.20 22.70 13.32
CA GLY A 162 -3.13 22.57 14.44
C GLY A 162 -2.44 22.24 15.77
N ALA A 163 -1.31 21.52 15.74
CA ALA A 163 -0.49 21.27 16.94
C ALA A 163 0.10 22.59 17.46
N GLN A 164 0.56 23.45 16.55
CA GLN A 164 1.07 24.78 16.92
C GLN A 164 -0.05 25.71 17.42
N ILE A 165 -1.23 25.65 16.80
CA ILE A 165 -2.43 26.36 17.29
C ILE A 165 -2.78 25.94 18.71
N SER A 166 -2.64 24.65 19.04
CA SER A 166 -2.91 24.13 20.38
C SER A 166 -2.00 24.75 21.44
N GLY A 167 -0.69 24.85 21.17
CA GLY A 167 0.26 25.52 22.06
C GLY A 167 -0.05 27.02 22.23
N LEU A 168 -0.23 27.73 21.11
CA LEU A 168 -0.60 29.14 21.11
C LEU A 168 -1.92 29.43 21.85
N ALA A 169 -2.88 28.49 21.82
CA ALA A 169 -4.13 28.61 22.55
C ALA A 169 -3.94 28.43 24.07
N GLY A 170 -3.09 27.49 24.48
CA GLY A 170 -2.67 27.32 25.88
C GLY A 170 -1.95 28.56 26.43
N GLU A 171 -1.03 29.11 25.65
CA GLU A 171 -0.32 30.36 25.99
C GLU A 171 -1.29 31.56 26.07
N TRP A 172 -2.23 31.67 25.13
CA TRP A 172 -3.25 32.73 25.16
C TRP A 172 -4.13 32.64 26.40
N LEU A 173 -4.58 31.44 26.77
CA LEU A 173 -5.38 31.20 27.98
C LEU A 173 -4.66 31.71 29.23
N LYS A 174 -3.36 31.41 29.39
CA LYS A 174 -2.55 31.94 30.49
C LYS A 174 -2.47 33.46 30.50
N LYS A 175 -2.38 34.08 29.31
CA LYS A 175 -2.33 35.55 29.17
C LYS A 175 -3.65 36.20 29.59
N ILE A 176 -4.80 35.64 29.20
CA ILE A 176 -6.12 36.22 29.52
C ILE A 176 -6.67 35.77 30.87
N THR A 177 -6.16 34.67 31.43
CA THR A 177 -6.55 34.11 32.71
C THR A 177 -5.31 33.52 33.40
N PRO A 178 -4.56 34.35 34.16
CA PRO A 178 -3.35 33.90 34.85
C PRO A 178 -3.62 32.68 35.74
N GLY A 179 -2.74 31.67 35.66
CA GLY A 179 -2.91 30.40 36.38
C GLY A 179 -3.80 29.37 35.67
N SER A 180 -4.44 29.72 34.55
CA SER A 180 -5.13 28.72 33.72
C SER A 180 -4.11 27.87 32.97
N THR A 181 -4.19 26.55 33.16
CA THR A 181 -3.36 25.57 32.44
C THR A 181 -4.29 24.45 32.00
N VAL A 182 -4.30 24.15 30.70
CA VAL A 182 -5.18 23.11 30.15
C VAL A 182 -4.64 21.72 30.48
N GLY A 183 -5.52 20.73 30.60
CA GLY A 183 -5.14 19.40 31.08
C GLY A 183 -4.18 18.66 30.15
N ARG A 184 -4.38 18.71 28.83
CA ARG A 184 -3.50 18.02 27.88
C ARG A 184 -3.43 18.68 26.50
N ILE A 185 -2.26 18.61 25.87
CA ILE A 185 -2.09 18.85 24.44
C ILE A 185 -1.44 17.62 23.79
N THR A 186 -2.07 17.10 22.74
CA THR A 186 -1.45 16.10 21.87
C THR A 186 -1.09 16.74 20.53
N GLY A 187 0.21 16.85 20.27
CA GLY A 187 0.76 17.39 19.03
C GLY A 187 1.11 16.28 18.05
N VAL A 188 0.33 16.12 16.99
CA VAL A 188 0.59 15.12 15.95
C VAL A 188 1.37 15.77 14.81
N ASP A 189 2.62 15.34 14.67
CA ASP A 189 3.59 15.81 13.68
C ASP A 189 3.62 17.36 13.59
N PRO A 190 3.94 18.09 14.68
CA PRO A 190 3.84 19.53 14.71
C PRO A 190 4.64 20.19 13.59
N ALA A 191 4.04 21.17 12.92
CA ALA A 191 4.62 21.77 11.72
C ALA A 191 6.02 22.35 12.00
N GLY A 192 7.02 21.98 11.20
CA GLY A 192 8.42 22.43 11.35
C GLY A 192 8.72 23.80 10.72
N PRO A 193 8.33 24.07 9.46
CA PRO A 193 8.64 25.34 8.81
C PRO A 193 8.08 26.55 9.58
N LEU A 194 8.93 27.55 9.87
CA LEU A 194 8.65 28.74 10.70
C LEU A 194 8.47 28.49 12.22
N PHE A 195 8.47 27.24 12.69
CA PHE A 195 8.40 26.90 14.12
C PHE A 195 9.69 26.24 14.64
N ALA A 196 10.47 25.60 13.76
CA ALA A 196 11.78 25.03 14.08
C ALA A 196 12.92 26.04 13.83
N PRO A 197 13.97 26.03 14.65
CA PRO A 197 15.02 27.06 14.63
C PRO A 197 15.95 26.99 13.43
N TYR A 198 15.93 25.92 12.64
CA TYR A 198 16.63 25.87 11.35
C TYR A 198 16.10 26.91 10.35
N ALA A 199 14.87 27.40 10.53
CA ALA A 199 14.28 28.43 9.66
C ALA A 199 14.73 29.84 10.04
N ARG A 200 14.77 30.19 11.35
CA ARG A 200 15.19 31.50 11.89
C ARG A 200 15.69 31.38 13.36
N PRO A 201 16.97 31.06 13.60
CA PRO A 201 17.49 30.74 14.93
C PRO A 201 17.29 31.86 15.96
N PHE A 202 17.38 33.12 15.52
CA PHE A 202 17.28 34.32 16.38
C PHE A 202 15.84 34.71 16.76
N LEU A 203 14.83 34.00 16.25
CA LEU A 203 13.41 34.26 16.53
C LEU A 203 12.71 33.08 17.22
N TYR A 204 13.50 32.09 17.66
CA TYR A 204 13.00 30.93 18.38
C TYR A 204 12.83 31.27 19.88
N SER A 205 11.61 31.07 20.39
CA SER A 205 11.21 31.32 21.78
C SER A 205 10.08 30.33 22.14
N THR A 206 9.95 29.97 23.41
CA THR A 206 8.85 29.10 23.90
C THR A 206 7.48 29.67 23.57
N GLU A 207 7.34 30.99 23.47
CA GLU A 207 6.09 31.68 23.09
C GLU A 207 5.68 31.48 21.62
N THR A 208 6.55 30.89 20.79
CA THR A 208 6.30 30.82 19.35
C THR A 208 5.86 29.44 18.90
N HIS A 209 6.09 28.37 19.64
CA HIS A 209 5.79 27.01 19.18
C HIS A 209 5.20 26.20 20.31
N LEU A 210 4.65 25.03 19.97
CA LEU A 210 4.21 24.07 20.98
C LEU A 210 5.35 23.78 21.96
N ASP A 211 5.09 23.96 23.24
CA ASP A 211 6.07 23.82 24.31
C ASP A 211 5.46 23.03 25.48
N PRO A 212 6.26 22.29 26.28
CA PRO A 212 5.73 21.56 27.42
C PRO A 212 4.97 22.46 28.38
N SER A 213 5.38 23.72 28.51
CA SER A 213 4.69 24.64 29.40
C SER A 213 3.24 24.90 28.98
N ASP A 214 2.83 24.73 27.72
CA ASP A 214 1.51 25.11 27.23
C ASP A 214 0.32 24.37 27.88
N ALA A 215 0.56 23.24 28.54
CA ALA A 215 -0.44 22.45 29.27
C ALA A 215 0.15 21.71 30.47
N ASP A 216 -0.70 21.12 31.32
CA ASP A 216 -0.28 20.26 32.43
C ASP A 216 0.46 19.02 31.89
N PHE A 217 0.08 18.55 30.70
CA PHE A 217 0.77 17.47 29.99
C PHE A 217 0.77 17.72 28.48
N VAL A 218 1.92 17.51 27.84
CA VAL A 218 2.09 17.69 26.39
C VAL A 218 2.77 16.45 25.84
N ASP A 219 2.07 15.73 24.98
CA ASP A 219 2.60 14.56 24.28
C ASP A 219 2.66 14.80 22.78
N VAL A 220 3.81 14.50 22.18
CA VAL A 220 4.07 14.82 20.78
C VAL A 220 4.42 13.55 20.03
N ILE A 221 3.90 13.41 18.81
CA ILE A 221 4.13 12.24 17.97
C ILE A 221 4.77 12.69 16.68
N HIS A 222 6.06 12.39 16.51
CA HIS A 222 6.84 12.70 15.32
C HIS A 222 6.73 11.57 14.30
N THR A 223 6.29 11.92 13.10
CA THR A 223 6.17 10.96 11.98
C THR A 223 6.73 11.46 10.67
N ASN A 224 7.13 12.73 10.58
CA ASN A 224 7.77 13.31 9.40
C ASN A 224 8.66 14.52 9.73
N GLY A 225 9.55 14.37 10.71
CA GLY A 225 10.49 15.39 11.19
C GLY A 225 11.79 15.52 10.38
N GLU A 226 11.84 15.03 9.13
CA GLU A 226 13.02 15.22 8.26
C GLU A 226 13.29 16.71 7.96
N GLU A 227 14.46 17.06 7.42
CA GLU A 227 14.73 18.46 7.07
C GLU A 227 13.76 18.95 5.97
N PRO A 228 13.31 20.22 6.00
CA PRO A 228 12.38 20.77 5.01
C PRO A 228 12.87 20.68 3.56
N PHE A 229 14.18 20.60 3.32
CA PHE A 229 14.76 20.45 1.98
C PHE A 229 14.71 19.01 1.44
N ILE A 230 14.38 18.03 2.27
CA ILE A 230 14.31 16.59 1.92
C ILE A 230 12.87 16.07 1.94
N GLY A 231 11.93 16.81 2.58
CA GLY A 231 10.50 16.49 2.54
C GLY A 231 9.81 16.45 3.89
N GLY A 232 10.51 16.80 4.98
CA GLY A 232 9.87 16.89 6.29
C GLY A 232 8.95 18.10 6.40
N TYR A 233 7.71 17.83 6.80
CA TYR A 233 6.69 18.84 7.10
C TYR A 233 6.56 19.08 8.60
N GLY A 234 6.89 18.06 9.42
CA GLY A 234 6.96 18.16 10.87
C GLY A 234 8.32 18.64 11.36
N THR A 235 8.50 18.69 12.68
CA THR A 235 9.82 18.89 13.29
C THR A 235 10.31 17.59 13.93
N ASP A 236 11.62 17.41 14.02
CA ASP A 236 12.30 16.36 14.79
C ASP A 236 12.68 16.82 16.21
N ARG A 237 12.36 18.07 16.58
CA ARG A 237 12.68 18.58 17.91
C ARG A 237 11.66 18.12 18.93
N PRO A 238 12.11 17.73 20.13
CA PRO A 238 11.19 17.48 21.22
C PRO A 238 10.51 18.80 21.62
N MET A 239 9.19 18.76 21.68
CA MET A 239 8.29 19.87 22.00
C MET A 239 7.34 19.53 23.15
N GLY A 240 7.32 18.27 23.59
CA GLY A 240 6.44 17.79 24.65
C GLY A 240 7.17 17.54 25.96
N HIS A 241 6.36 17.25 26.99
CA HIS A 241 6.82 16.52 28.16
C HIS A 241 7.30 15.11 27.76
N VAL A 242 6.64 14.53 26.74
CA VAL A 242 7.00 13.24 26.15
C VAL A 242 6.89 13.33 24.62
N ASP A 243 7.97 13.00 23.92
CA ASP A 243 8.03 13.00 22.46
C ASP A 243 8.26 11.58 21.93
N PHE A 244 7.35 11.12 21.07
CA PHE A 244 7.35 9.79 20.45
C PHE A 244 7.86 9.88 19.01
N TYR A 245 8.96 9.20 18.71
CA TYR A 245 9.52 9.13 17.36
C TYR A 245 9.20 7.79 16.71
N VAL A 246 8.02 7.70 16.09
CA VAL A 246 7.56 6.47 15.44
C VAL A 246 8.45 6.18 14.23
N ASN A 247 9.04 4.98 14.18
CA ASN A 247 10.00 4.58 13.15
C ASN A 247 11.19 5.55 13.01
N GLY A 248 11.60 6.20 14.11
CA GLY A 248 12.67 7.21 14.09
C GLY A 248 12.20 8.64 13.83
N GLY A 249 10.89 8.88 13.70
CA GLY A 249 10.30 10.21 13.45
C GLY A 249 10.55 10.75 12.05
N GLN A 250 10.89 9.87 11.10
CA GLN A 250 11.19 10.18 9.69
C GLN A 250 10.13 9.60 8.76
N THR A 251 10.36 9.57 7.44
CA THR A 251 9.42 8.98 6.48
C THR A 251 8.94 7.58 6.92
N GLN A 252 7.63 7.43 7.11
CA GLN A 252 7.04 6.19 7.60
C GLN A 252 7.05 5.08 6.53
N PRO A 253 7.13 3.79 6.90
CA PRO A 253 6.99 2.70 5.94
C PRO A 253 5.68 2.81 5.13
N GLY A 254 5.79 2.76 3.80
CA GLY A 254 4.64 2.97 2.89
C GLY A 254 4.44 4.41 2.41
N CYS A 255 5.29 5.36 2.84
CA CYS A 255 5.31 6.76 2.42
C CYS A 255 6.47 7.07 1.46
N ILE A 256 6.23 7.89 0.43
CA ILE A 256 7.26 8.38 -0.51
C ILE A 256 7.35 9.91 -0.37
N ASN A 257 8.54 10.44 -0.11
CA ASN A 257 8.72 11.86 0.23
C ASN A 257 8.80 12.76 -1.02
N ARG A 258 8.07 13.89 -1.03
CA ARG A 258 7.87 14.75 -2.22
C ARG A 258 9.12 15.52 -2.69
N LEU A 259 10.10 15.76 -1.80
CA LEU A 259 11.27 16.62 -2.08
C LEU A 259 12.53 15.85 -2.50
N VAL A 260 12.67 14.57 -2.12
CA VAL A 260 13.69 13.66 -2.71
C VAL A 260 13.49 13.54 -4.22
N ALA A 261 12.24 13.60 -4.70
CA ALA A 261 11.90 13.65 -6.11
C ALA A 261 12.37 14.94 -6.83
N LEU A 262 12.62 16.04 -6.12
CA LEU A 262 13.10 17.29 -6.71
C LEU A 262 14.63 17.35 -6.84
N LYS A 263 15.37 16.71 -5.91
CA LYS A 263 16.85 16.81 -5.84
C LYS A 263 17.59 15.76 -6.69
N GLU A 264 16.98 14.60 -6.94
CA GLU A 264 17.57 13.52 -7.76
C GLU A 264 17.29 13.64 -9.27
N GLY A 265 16.83 14.80 -9.77
CA GLY A 265 16.51 14.94 -11.19
C GLY A 265 15.31 14.09 -11.63
N LEU A 266 14.40 13.79 -10.69
CA LEU A 266 13.08 13.18 -10.91
C LEU A 266 12.10 14.23 -11.49
N PHE A 267 12.56 15.01 -12.48
CA PHE A 267 11.71 15.75 -13.38
C PHE A 267 11.68 15.02 -14.73
N LEU A 268 10.50 14.48 -15.05
CA LEU A 268 10.10 13.71 -16.24
C LEU A 268 10.33 12.19 -16.10
N PRO A 269 9.26 11.36 -15.98
CA PRO A 269 8.04 11.37 -16.79
C PRO A 269 6.74 11.30 -15.95
N GLU A 270 6.61 12.13 -14.91
CA GLU A 270 5.42 12.13 -14.03
C GLU A 270 4.58 13.42 -14.09
N VAL A 271 4.96 14.38 -14.93
CA VAL A 271 4.24 15.68 -15.11
C VAL A 271 3.50 15.77 -16.47
N ARG A 272 3.50 14.72 -17.30
CA ARG A 272 2.71 14.67 -18.57
C ARG A 272 1.49 13.76 -18.53
N SER A 273 1.32 12.97 -17.48
CA SER A 273 0.02 12.37 -17.15
C SER A 273 -0.72 13.38 -16.31
N GLY A 274 -1.91 13.83 -16.72
CA GLY A 274 -2.80 14.72 -15.97
C GLY A 274 -3.30 14.10 -14.65
N ARG A 275 -2.39 13.58 -13.83
CA ARG A 275 -2.61 13.29 -12.42
C ARG A 275 -2.90 14.64 -11.79
N THR A 276 -4.17 14.84 -11.46
CA THR A 276 -4.53 15.80 -10.42
C THR A 276 -3.58 15.59 -9.24
N LEU A 277 -3.21 16.69 -8.60
CA LEU A 277 -2.39 16.75 -7.39
C LEU A 277 -2.86 15.87 -6.21
N ALA A 278 -3.93 15.08 -6.41
CA ALA A 278 -4.59 14.18 -5.46
C ALA A 278 -3.89 12.81 -5.29
N GLU A 279 -3.19 12.27 -6.30
CA GLU A 279 -2.61 10.90 -6.21
C GLU A 279 -1.12 10.84 -5.83
N VAL A 280 -0.43 11.98 -5.80
CA VAL A 280 0.80 12.05 -5.00
C VAL A 280 0.32 12.15 -3.56
N ARG A 281 0.17 11.00 -2.87
CA ARG A 281 -0.13 10.92 -1.43
C ARG A 281 0.74 11.95 -0.74
N SER A 282 0.11 13.07 -0.38
CA SER A 282 0.79 14.21 0.21
C SER A 282 1.39 13.77 1.54
N GLY A 283 2.37 14.52 2.06
CA GLY A 283 2.82 14.28 3.43
C GLY A 283 1.67 14.22 4.45
N LEU A 284 0.53 14.87 4.16
CA LEU A 284 -0.73 14.75 4.91
C LEU A 284 -1.30 13.31 4.97
N PHE A 285 -1.26 12.52 3.89
CA PHE A 285 -1.72 11.12 3.93
C PHE A 285 -0.77 10.23 4.75
N CYS A 286 0.51 10.60 4.84
CA CYS A 286 1.47 9.94 5.73
C CYS A 286 1.31 10.35 7.19
N GLN A 287 0.88 11.58 7.45
CA GLN A 287 0.34 12.00 8.75
C GLN A 287 -0.96 11.24 9.10
N MET A 288 -1.73 10.75 8.11
CA MET A 288 -2.89 9.88 8.35
C MET A 288 -2.54 8.40 8.67
N LEU A 289 -1.33 7.92 8.38
CA LEU A 289 -0.86 6.64 8.93
C LEU A 289 -0.62 6.76 10.45
N THR A 290 -0.19 7.93 10.91
CA THR A 290 -0.18 8.33 12.34
C THR A 290 -1.59 8.31 12.92
N VAL A 291 -2.61 8.62 12.11
CA VAL A 291 -4.02 8.61 12.53
C VAL A 291 -4.57 7.22 12.85
N ARG A 292 -4.15 6.16 12.14
CA ARG A 292 -4.56 4.79 12.51
C ARG A 292 -3.93 4.32 13.83
N VAL A 293 -2.64 4.63 14.05
CA VAL A 293 -1.95 4.37 15.32
C VAL A 293 -2.67 5.07 16.49
N LEU A 294 -3.17 6.28 16.24
CA LEU A 294 -3.83 7.12 17.23
C LEU A 294 -5.33 6.83 17.43
N TYR A 295 -6.05 6.34 16.41
CA TYR A 295 -7.41 5.79 16.55
C TYR A 295 -7.42 4.67 17.59
N TYR A 296 -6.40 3.80 17.58
CA TYR A 296 -6.22 2.79 18.61
C TYR A 296 -5.84 3.39 19.97
N LEU A 297 -4.93 4.37 20.04
CA LEU A 297 -4.61 5.07 21.30
C LEU A 297 -5.83 5.74 21.96
N SER A 298 -6.77 6.27 21.15
CA SER A 298 -8.02 6.87 21.64
C SER A 298 -9.03 5.88 22.24
N ARG A 299 -8.92 4.57 21.91
CA ARG A 299 -9.66 3.52 22.62
C ARG A 299 -9.19 3.32 24.06
N PHE A 300 -8.04 3.86 24.45
CA PHE A 300 -7.42 3.57 25.75
C PHE A 300 -7.12 4.78 26.64
N SER A 301 -7.53 6.00 26.29
CA SER A 301 -7.43 7.18 27.16
C SER A 301 -8.41 7.08 28.34
N GLN A 302 -7.92 6.85 29.58
CA GLN A 302 -8.79 6.90 30.77
C GLN A 302 -9.31 8.32 31.03
N PRO A 303 -10.56 8.50 31.49
CA PRO A 303 -11.00 9.79 32.02
C PRO A 303 -10.18 10.15 33.26
N PHE A 304 -9.85 11.43 33.40
CA PHE A 304 -9.03 11.97 34.48
C PHE A 304 -9.66 11.68 35.86
N SER A 305 -8.95 10.85 36.64
CA SER A 305 -9.05 10.61 38.09
C SER A 305 -10.44 10.43 38.74
N GLN A 306 -10.75 9.20 39.20
CA GLN A 306 -11.38 8.98 40.50
C GLN A 306 -10.77 7.75 41.22
N PRO A 307 -10.61 7.74 42.57
CA PRO A 307 -9.97 6.64 43.30
C PRO A 307 -10.87 5.42 43.58
N HIS A 308 -12.08 5.31 43.01
CA HIS A 308 -13.08 4.31 43.40
C HIS A 308 -13.72 3.59 42.21
N ALA A 309 -12.99 2.68 41.58
CA ALA A 309 -13.57 1.73 40.62
C ALA A 309 -12.93 0.33 40.75
N ARG A 310 -12.80 -0.19 41.98
CA ARG A 310 -12.63 -1.63 42.23
C ARG A 310 -13.97 -2.23 42.63
N ARG A 311 -14.91 -2.45 41.69
CA ARG A 311 -16.03 -3.40 41.90
C ARG A 311 -16.96 -3.74 40.72
N LEU A 312 -16.66 -3.39 39.47
CA LEU A 312 -17.57 -3.70 38.34
C LEU A 312 -16.93 -4.54 37.22
N PHE A 313 -16.18 -5.58 37.58
CA PHE A 313 -15.65 -6.57 36.62
C PHE A 313 -16.04 -8.01 36.97
N SER A 314 -17.22 -8.23 37.56
CA SER A 314 -17.77 -9.58 37.76
C SER A 314 -19.14 -9.83 37.14
N GLU A 315 -19.77 -8.84 36.48
CA GLU A 315 -21.15 -9.02 35.96
C GLU A 315 -21.37 -8.54 34.51
N ALA A 316 -20.32 -8.18 33.76
CA ALA A 316 -20.43 -7.91 32.32
C ALA A 316 -20.18 -9.17 31.46
N GLY A 317 -20.46 -10.36 32.02
CA GLY A 317 -20.26 -11.66 31.35
C GLY A 317 -21.46 -12.16 30.55
N ASN A 318 -22.57 -11.42 30.42
CA ASN A 318 -23.79 -11.93 29.77
C ASN A 318 -24.70 -10.83 29.19
N ILE A 319 -24.14 -9.88 28.42
CA ILE A 319 -24.95 -9.04 27.52
C ILE A 319 -24.20 -8.94 26.18
N TYR A 320 -24.05 -10.08 25.52
CA TYR A 320 -23.57 -10.18 24.15
C TYR A 320 -24.40 -11.24 23.42
N GLU A 321 -25.71 -11.03 23.36
CA GLU A 321 -26.59 -11.72 22.43
C GLU A 321 -27.84 -10.84 22.27
N GLU A 322 -28.26 -10.62 21.03
CA GLU A 322 -29.41 -9.77 20.63
C GLU A 322 -29.18 -8.25 20.55
N GLY A 323 -28.41 -7.85 19.53
CA GLY A 323 -28.30 -6.45 19.09
C GLY A 323 -27.65 -6.22 17.72
N CYS A 324 -27.06 -7.24 17.10
CA CYS A 324 -26.47 -7.18 15.75
C CYS A 324 -27.28 -7.99 14.73
N ARG A 325 -28.55 -7.66 14.55
CA ARG A 325 -29.29 -8.00 13.32
C ARG A 325 -29.90 -6.71 12.80
N GLU A 326 -29.49 -6.34 11.58
CA GLU A 326 -29.83 -5.10 10.85
C GLU A 326 -28.86 -3.91 11.02
N ILE A 327 -27.56 -4.15 10.86
CA ILE A 327 -26.68 -3.26 10.07
C ILE A 327 -25.85 -4.19 9.19
N ALA A 328 -25.92 -3.99 7.87
CA ALA A 328 -25.39 -4.88 6.86
C ALA A 328 -23.89 -5.18 7.03
N GLU A 329 -23.54 -6.41 6.67
CA GLU A 329 -22.27 -7.10 6.85
C GLU A 329 -21.00 -6.26 6.56
N PRO A 330 -19.93 -6.40 7.38
CA PRO A 330 -18.65 -5.78 7.12
C PRO A 330 -17.98 -6.45 5.92
N GLN A 331 -17.60 -5.64 4.93
CA GLN A 331 -16.76 -6.10 3.82
C GLN A 331 -15.40 -6.56 4.35
N VAL A 332 -15.19 -7.87 4.30
CA VAL A 332 -13.93 -8.56 4.58
C VAL A 332 -12.85 -8.06 3.62
N VAL A 333 -11.86 -7.34 4.15
CA VAL A 333 -10.61 -7.02 3.44
C VAL A 333 -9.58 -8.05 3.87
N ASP A 334 -9.25 -9.01 2.98
CA ASP A 334 -8.17 -9.98 3.19
C ASP A 334 -6.81 -9.34 2.79
N PRO A 335 -5.69 -9.69 3.47
CA PRO A 335 -4.44 -8.94 3.48
C PRO A 335 -3.46 -9.44 2.42
N LEU A 336 -2.85 -8.51 1.67
CA LEU A 336 -1.70 -8.81 0.81
C LEU A 336 -0.41 -8.25 1.41
N ARG A 337 0.30 -9.17 2.08
CA ARG A 337 1.73 -9.07 2.41
C ARG A 337 2.57 -8.90 1.14
N MET A 338 3.41 -7.87 1.15
CA MET A 338 4.68 -7.87 0.44
C MET A 338 5.59 -8.92 1.07
N GLY A 339 5.78 -10.05 0.38
CA GLY A 339 6.89 -10.96 0.63
C GLY A 339 8.13 -10.51 -0.13
N ALA A 340 8.90 -9.60 0.45
CA ALA A 340 10.33 -9.53 0.17
C ALA A 340 11.03 -10.57 1.07
N PRO A 341 12.00 -11.36 0.56
CA PRO A 341 12.78 -12.24 1.42
C PRO A 341 13.66 -11.36 2.33
N GLY A 342 13.36 -11.34 3.64
CA GLY A 342 14.14 -10.58 4.62
C GLY A 342 13.41 -10.06 5.86
N TRP A 343 12.12 -10.35 6.06
CA TRP A 343 11.37 -9.91 7.27
C TRP A 343 11.21 -11.03 8.28
N GLU A 344 12.34 -11.60 8.71
CA GLU A 344 12.41 -12.25 10.02
C GLU A 344 12.78 -11.14 11.02
N ARG A 345 11.84 -10.76 11.90
CA ARG A 345 11.89 -9.69 12.94
C ARG A 345 11.41 -8.31 12.47
N THR A 346 10.12 -8.04 12.61
CA THR A 346 9.61 -6.66 12.64
C THR A 346 10.09 -6.00 13.94
N GLN A 347 11.21 -5.27 13.89
CA GLN A 347 11.69 -4.48 15.03
C GLN A 347 10.92 -3.15 15.09
N PHE A 348 10.07 -2.98 16.10
CA PHE A 348 9.46 -1.68 16.39
C PHE A 348 10.42 -0.84 17.25
N ARG A 349 10.67 0.40 16.83
CA ARG A 349 11.53 1.34 17.55
C ARG A 349 10.71 2.58 17.91
N ILE A 350 10.40 2.72 19.20
CA ILE A 350 9.83 3.92 19.77
C ILE A 350 10.94 4.59 20.56
N MET A 351 11.40 5.75 20.10
CA MET A 351 12.29 6.56 20.92
C MET A 351 11.45 7.53 21.71
N VAL A 352 11.79 7.68 22.98
CA VAL A 352 11.16 8.64 23.87
C VAL A 352 12.21 9.68 24.26
N ALA A 353 11.90 10.95 24.02
CA ALA A 353 12.71 12.07 24.48
C ALA A 353 11.90 12.95 25.42
N SER A 354 12.61 13.61 26.34
CA SER A 354 12.09 14.68 27.20
C SER A 354 12.88 15.96 26.92
N SER A 355 12.16 17.08 26.89
CA SER A 355 12.68 18.42 26.58
C SER A 355 13.19 19.20 27.82
N HIS A 356 13.08 18.65 29.03
CA HIS A 356 13.46 19.32 30.28
C HIS A 356 14.49 18.54 31.14
N ASP A 357 15.25 19.30 31.94
CA ASP A 357 16.25 18.88 32.96
C ASP A 357 15.69 17.99 34.09
N GLN A 358 14.43 17.56 34.01
CA GLN A 358 13.85 16.55 34.90
C GLN A 358 14.08 15.18 34.24
N PRO A 359 15.10 14.40 34.66
CA PRO A 359 15.31 13.06 34.13
C PRO A 359 14.10 12.20 34.49
N PHE A 360 13.32 11.79 33.49
CA PHE A 360 12.36 10.70 33.66
C PHE A 360 13.13 9.40 33.52
N VAL A 361 13.06 8.53 34.52
CA VAL A 361 13.53 7.15 34.39
C VAL A 361 12.35 6.34 33.86
N LEU A 362 12.53 5.75 32.69
CA LEU A 362 11.61 4.74 32.19
C LEU A 362 11.66 3.55 33.14
N GLY A 363 10.63 3.38 33.97
CA GLY A 363 10.65 2.41 35.07
C GLY A 363 10.38 0.99 34.58
N GLN A 364 9.23 0.77 33.93
CA GLN A 364 8.83 -0.55 33.46
C GLN A 364 8.07 -0.43 32.14
N VAL A 365 8.48 -1.25 31.16
CA VAL A 365 7.77 -1.45 29.89
C VAL A 365 7.08 -2.80 29.98
N THR A 366 5.76 -2.81 29.87
CA THR A 366 4.99 -4.05 29.82
C THR A 366 4.21 -4.09 28.52
N ALA A 367 4.30 -5.21 27.79
CA ALA A 367 3.50 -5.44 26.61
C ALA A 367 2.66 -6.71 26.83
N GLN A 368 1.36 -6.61 26.56
CA GLN A 368 0.37 -7.66 26.80
C GLN A 368 -0.41 -7.94 25.53
N ILE A 369 -0.73 -9.20 25.31
CA ILE A 369 -1.63 -9.67 24.25
C ILE A 369 -3.03 -9.79 24.87
N GLU A 370 -4.04 -9.17 24.26
CA GLU A 370 -5.37 -8.99 24.88
C GLU A 370 -6.34 -10.18 24.74
N ASP A 371 -5.91 -11.31 24.18
CA ASP A 371 -6.70 -12.54 23.99
C ASP A 371 -7.01 -13.27 25.32
N GLY A 372 -6.53 -12.75 26.46
CA GLY A 372 -6.76 -13.29 27.79
C GLY A 372 -5.93 -14.54 28.15
N THR A 373 -5.08 -15.04 27.26
CA THR A 373 -4.40 -16.34 27.47
C THR A 373 -2.93 -16.30 27.83
N GLU A 374 -2.16 -15.23 27.57
CA GLU A 374 -0.72 -15.23 27.94
C GLU A 374 -0.06 -13.84 28.04
N THR A 375 0.73 -13.63 29.10
CA THR A 375 1.63 -12.47 29.21
C THR A 375 2.92 -12.81 28.47
N ALA A 376 3.05 -12.44 27.18
CA ALA A 376 4.32 -12.62 26.49
C ALA A 376 5.39 -11.74 27.15
N LEU A 377 6.48 -12.35 27.61
CA LEU A 377 7.58 -11.66 28.28
C LEU A 377 8.35 -10.86 27.23
N VAL A 378 7.94 -9.61 26.99
CA VAL A 378 8.62 -8.71 26.05
C VAL A 378 9.93 -8.26 26.66
N THR A 379 11.04 -8.73 26.09
CA THR A 379 12.37 -8.21 26.46
C THR A 379 12.48 -6.77 25.96
N SER A 380 12.20 -5.80 26.83
CA SER A 380 12.58 -4.41 26.59
C SER A 380 14.06 -4.23 26.92
N ARG A 381 14.89 -3.91 25.94
CA ARG A 381 16.20 -3.29 26.24
C ARG A 381 15.99 -1.79 26.29
N VAL A 382 16.11 -1.23 27.48
CA VAL A 382 16.30 0.21 27.67
C VAL A 382 17.78 0.47 27.42
N ASP A 383 18.09 1.15 26.32
CA ASP A 383 19.45 1.50 25.94
C ASP A 383 19.63 3.00 26.17
N HIS A 384 20.47 3.37 27.14
CA HIS A 384 20.77 4.77 27.46
C HIS A 384 21.92 5.33 26.62
N SER A 385 22.38 4.63 25.57
CA SER A 385 23.47 5.12 24.72
C SER A 385 23.05 6.30 23.84
N LEU A 386 23.92 7.32 23.80
CA LEU A 386 23.76 8.51 22.95
C LEU A 386 23.82 8.13 21.46
N TRP A 387 22.75 8.43 20.71
CA TRP A 387 22.72 8.19 19.27
C TRP A 387 23.39 9.33 18.49
N ARG A 388 24.23 9.00 17.49
CA ARG A 388 24.77 9.94 16.47
C ARG A 388 24.12 9.69 15.11
N ARG A 389 23.71 10.76 14.41
CA ARG A 389 23.06 10.70 13.09
C ARG A 389 23.99 10.19 11.98
N ARG A 390 23.38 9.52 10.98
CA ARG A 390 23.98 9.28 9.64
C ARG A 390 24.31 10.57 8.87
N SER A 391 23.68 11.69 9.23
CA SER A 391 23.98 13.04 8.72
C SER A 391 24.95 13.84 9.62
N GLY A 392 25.62 13.21 10.58
CA GLY A 392 26.76 13.81 11.31
C GLY A 392 26.43 14.76 12.47
N GLY A 393 25.17 15.06 12.76
CA GLY A 393 24.78 15.89 13.92
C GLY A 393 24.55 15.10 15.21
N LEU A 394 25.13 15.54 16.33
CA LEU A 394 24.70 15.19 17.69
C LEU A 394 23.32 15.81 17.96
N LEU A 395 22.43 15.07 18.63
CA LEU A 395 21.27 15.68 19.31
C LEU A 395 21.81 16.61 20.41
N TYR A 396 21.18 17.78 20.58
CA TYR A 396 21.69 18.91 21.36
C TYR A 396 22.09 18.54 22.80
N PRO A 397 23.12 19.23 23.37
CA PRO A 397 23.52 19.04 24.77
C PRO A 397 22.36 19.44 25.71
N GLY A 398 21.99 18.54 26.64
CA GLY A 398 20.97 18.78 27.66
C GLY A 398 19.71 17.90 27.57
N SER A 399 19.53 17.10 26.52
CA SER A 399 18.38 16.19 26.40
C SER A 399 18.68 14.81 27.02
N SER A 400 17.77 14.32 27.88
CA SER A 400 17.82 12.94 28.37
C SER A 400 17.11 12.02 27.37
N LEU A 401 17.87 11.16 26.70
CA LEU A 401 17.37 10.24 25.69
C LEU A 401 17.29 8.84 26.29
N SER A 402 16.08 8.28 26.34
CA SER A 402 15.88 6.87 26.69
C SER A 402 15.40 6.13 25.45
N ARG A 403 16.24 5.24 24.93
CA ARG A 403 15.86 4.40 23.79
C ARG A 403 15.11 3.18 24.30
N VAL A 404 13.85 3.05 23.88
CA VAL A 404 13.02 1.89 24.20
C VAL A 404 12.88 1.04 22.94
N VAL A 405 13.70 0.00 22.83
CA VAL A 405 13.54 -0.97 21.74
C VAL A 405 12.60 -2.07 22.22
N ILE A 406 11.40 -2.08 21.66
CA ILE A 406 10.39 -3.11 21.92
C ILE A 406 10.54 -4.15 20.82
N THR A 407 11.14 -5.28 21.17
CA THR A 407 11.22 -6.44 20.27
C THR A 407 10.24 -7.47 20.80
N PRO A 408 8.99 -7.50 20.30
CA PRO A 408 8.09 -8.55 20.72
C PRO A 408 8.59 -9.89 20.14
N PHE A 409 8.65 -10.90 21.00
CA PHE A 409 8.93 -12.28 20.60
C PHE A 409 7.60 -13.04 20.70
N PHE A 410 7.01 -13.37 19.55
CA PHE A 410 5.76 -14.11 19.52
C PHE A 410 6.02 -15.52 18.96
N PRO A 411 5.52 -16.58 19.61
CA PRO A 411 5.30 -17.85 18.92
C PRO A 411 4.26 -17.63 17.80
N PRO A 412 4.19 -18.52 16.79
CA PRO A 412 3.28 -18.37 15.67
C PRO A 412 1.83 -18.61 16.13
N VAL A 413 1.21 -17.58 16.69
CA VAL A 413 -0.22 -17.55 16.98
C VAL A 413 -0.88 -16.88 15.78
N GLY A 414 -1.82 -17.57 15.15
CA GLY A 414 -2.64 -16.92 14.14
C GLY A 414 -3.60 -15.94 14.81
N GLY A 415 -3.77 -14.71 14.30
CA GLY A 415 -4.74 -13.69 14.67
C GLY A 415 -4.31 -12.29 14.27
N LEU A 416 -5.28 -11.35 14.17
CA LEU A 416 -5.03 -9.96 14.52
C LEU A 416 -4.84 -9.94 16.03
N VAL A 417 -3.62 -9.67 16.49
CA VAL A 417 -3.26 -9.71 17.91
C VAL A 417 -3.19 -8.27 18.40
N ASP A 418 -4.13 -7.87 19.26
CA ASP A 418 -4.10 -6.56 19.90
C ASP A 418 -3.01 -6.55 20.98
N ILE A 419 -1.98 -5.72 20.76
CA ILE A 419 -0.84 -5.62 21.68
C ILE A 419 -0.93 -4.32 22.45
N ARG A 420 -1.19 -4.43 23.75
CA ARG A 420 -1.13 -3.31 24.70
C ARG A 420 0.28 -3.16 25.26
N VAL A 421 1.02 -2.16 24.79
CA VAL A 421 2.29 -1.70 25.37
C VAL A 421 2.10 -0.56 26.40
N THR A 422 2.01 -0.89 27.68
CA THR A 422 2.00 0.13 28.74
C THR A 422 3.43 0.61 29.05
N LEU A 423 3.66 1.91 28.90
CA LEU A 423 4.91 2.57 29.32
C LEU A 423 4.69 3.26 30.67
N ARG A 424 5.42 2.85 31.72
CA ARG A 424 5.40 3.53 33.02
C ARG A 424 6.62 4.42 33.20
N PHE A 425 6.37 5.70 33.40
CA PHE A 425 7.39 6.71 33.72
C PHE A 425 7.35 7.02 35.21
N GLN A 426 8.50 7.03 35.87
CA GLN A 426 8.65 7.54 37.24
C GLN A 426 9.44 8.86 37.20
N ALA A 427 8.86 9.91 37.77
CA ALA A 427 9.57 11.16 38.00
C ALA A 427 10.58 10.98 39.14
N VAL A 428 11.79 11.54 38.99
CA VAL A 428 12.90 11.36 39.95
C VAL A 428 12.75 12.23 41.22
N SER A 429 11.78 13.16 41.28
CA SER A 429 11.52 13.88 42.53
C SER A 429 10.04 14.20 42.79
N SER A 430 9.60 13.82 44.01
CA SER A 430 8.37 14.17 44.75
C SER A 430 6.97 13.89 44.14
N ALA A 431 6.21 13.10 44.91
CA ALA A 431 4.74 13.04 45.05
C ALA A 431 3.86 13.82 44.04
N GLN A 432 3.73 13.34 42.81
CA GLN A 432 2.75 13.77 41.79
C GLN A 432 2.38 12.56 40.89
N PRO A 433 1.23 12.56 40.17
CA PRO A 433 0.51 11.35 39.78
C PRO A 433 1.27 10.45 38.80
N THR A 434 1.05 9.14 38.95
CA THR A 434 1.52 8.13 37.99
C THR A 434 0.66 8.25 36.73
N TRP A 435 1.27 8.66 35.63
CA TRP A 435 0.59 8.73 34.34
C TRP A 435 0.60 7.37 33.65
N TYR A 436 -0.54 6.97 33.09
CA TYR A 436 -0.71 5.73 32.34
C TYR A 436 -0.83 6.06 30.85
N ILE A 437 0.00 5.44 30.02
CA ILE A 437 -0.16 5.44 28.57
C ILE A 437 -0.43 3.99 28.16
N ASP A 438 -1.67 3.70 27.80
CA ASP A 438 -2.07 2.49 27.08
C ASP A 438 -1.89 2.73 25.57
N ALA A 439 -1.64 1.67 24.80
CA ALA A 439 -0.67 1.71 23.71
C ALA A 439 -1.18 1.72 22.26
N VAL A 440 -0.17 1.89 21.40
CA VAL A 440 -0.10 1.73 19.94
C VAL A 440 -0.47 0.30 19.49
N ASN A 441 -1.28 0.18 18.44
CA ASN A 441 -1.58 -1.11 17.83
C ASN A 441 -0.57 -1.49 16.71
N VAL A 442 -0.35 -2.80 16.52
CA VAL A 442 0.53 -3.41 15.53
C VAL A 442 -0.23 -4.52 14.79
N GLU A 443 -0.46 -4.36 13.49
CA GLU A 443 -1.08 -5.39 12.67
C GLU A 443 -0.03 -6.45 12.25
N SER A 444 -0.25 -7.72 12.60
CA SER A 444 0.38 -8.86 11.94
C SER A 444 -0.69 -9.88 11.54
N ASP A 445 -1.09 -9.87 10.28
CA ASP A 445 -2.15 -10.77 9.81
C ASP A 445 -1.64 -12.19 9.54
N THR A 446 -2.23 -13.16 10.23
CA THR A 446 -2.40 -14.57 9.81
C THR A 446 -3.47 -15.20 10.69
N GLN A 447 -4.65 -15.65 10.26
CA GLN A 447 -5.47 -16.58 11.07
C GLN A 447 -6.27 -17.57 10.23
N GLN A 448 -6.25 -18.83 10.69
CA GLN A 448 -7.07 -19.99 10.29
C GLN A 448 -8.27 -20.12 11.24
N THR A 449 -9.39 -20.64 10.75
CA THR A 449 -10.57 -20.98 11.58
C THR A 449 -10.81 -22.50 11.62
N SER A 450 -11.08 -23.00 12.82
CA SER A 450 -11.76 -24.27 13.08
C SER A 450 -13.06 -23.99 13.85
N SER A 451 -14.08 -24.81 13.63
CA SER A 451 -15.47 -24.59 14.03
C SER A 451 -15.92 -25.55 15.12
N SER A 452 -16.86 -25.11 15.96
CA SER A 452 -17.94 -25.98 16.46
C SER A 452 -19.15 -25.15 16.87
N ALA A 453 -20.34 -25.65 16.52
CA ALA A 453 -21.63 -24.99 16.61
C ALA A 453 -22.42 -25.43 17.86
N MET A 454 -23.37 -24.61 18.31
CA MET A 454 -24.68 -25.09 18.76
C MET A 454 -25.74 -23.97 18.71
N ALA A 455 -26.94 -24.36 18.30
CA ALA A 455 -28.10 -23.51 18.03
C ALA A 455 -29.09 -23.51 19.20
N SER A 456 -29.83 -22.41 19.39
CA SER A 456 -31.17 -22.49 19.98
C SER A 456 -32.10 -21.36 19.51
N LYS A 457 -33.41 -21.65 19.54
CA LYS A 457 -34.55 -21.00 18.88
C LYS A 457 -35.26 -20.01 19.81
N VAL A 458 -35.75 -18.86 19.31
CA VAL A 458 -37.00 -18.21 19.80
C VAL A 458 -37.75 -17.48 18.65
N ARG A 459 -39.09 -17.47 18.77
CA ARG A 459 -40.17 -17.12 17.81
C ARG A 459 -40.52 -15.60 17.76
N PRO A 460 -41.27 -15.14 16.73
CA PRO A 460 -41.52 -13.72 16.44
C PRO A 460 -42.81 -13.16 17.08
N ILE A 461 -42.81 -11.85 17.38
CA ILE A 461 -44.01 -11.08 17.76
C ILE A 461 -44.22 -9.89 16.82
N THR A 462 -45.49 -9.63 16.59
CA THR A 462 -46.18 -8.96 15.49
C THR A 462 -46.16 -7.43 15.44
N LYS A 463 -46.27 -6.94 14.20
CA LYS A 463 -46.58 -5.59 13.69
C LYS A 463 -47.60 -4.77 14.49
N ARG A 464 -47.42 -3.44 14.50
CA ARG A 464 -48.54 -2.47 14.52
C ARG A 464 -48.23 -1.19 13.72
N LYS A 465 -49.13 -0.90 12.77
CA LYS A 465 -49.25 0.32 11.94
C LYS A 465 -49.88 1.47 12.75
N ARG A 466 -49.55 2.73 12.39
CA ARG A 466 -50.37 3.95 12.46
C ARG A 466 -49.66 5.05 11.65
N SER A 467 -50.07 5.34 10.40
CA SER A 467 -51.10 6.30 9.94
C SER A 467 -50.79 7.77 10.28
N SER A 468 -50.48 8.53 9.22
CA SER A 468 -50.29 9.98 9.12
C SER A 468 -51.57 10.79 9.33
N PRO A 469 -51.43 12.13 9.43
CA PRO A 469 -52.25 12.98 8.56
C PRO A 469 -51.45 14.11 7.88
N SER A 470 -51.94 14.43 6.69
CA SER A 470 -51.54 15.49 5.76
C SER A 470 -52.01 16.88 6.18
N PHE A 471 -51.25 17.92 5.83
CA PHE A 471 -51.82 19.22 5.47
C PHE A 471 -51.01 19.86 4.33
N SER A 472 -51.74 20.33 3.32
CA SER A 472 -51.27 20.87 2.05
C SER A 472 -51.52 22.37 1.95
N ALA A 473 -50.70 23.00 1.10
CA ALA A 473 -50.90 24.25 0.35
C ALA A 473 -50.40 25.57 0.98
N LEU A 474 -49.37 26.16 0.37
CA LEU A 474 -49.54 27.32 -0.51
C LEU A 474 -48.26 27.57 -1.34
N GLU A 475 -48.49 27.75 -2.64
CA GLU A 475 -47.51 27.87 -3.71
C GLU A 475 -46.65 29.14 -3.65
N LYS A 476 -45.42 29.04 -4.16
CA LYS A 476 -44.80 30.03 -5.07
C LYS A 476 -43.54 29.42 -5.71
N LYS A 477 -43.60 29.11 -7.01
CA LYS A 477 -42.41 28.82 -7.84
C LYS A 477 -41.60 30.11 -8.01
N PRO A 478 -40.27 30.04 -7.89
CA PRO A 478 -39.45 30.60 -8.95
C PRO A 478 -38.25 29.72 -9.33
N LYS A 479 -38.07 29.63 -10.65
CA LYS A 479 -36.82 29.44 -11.41
C LYS A 479 -35.93 28.25 -11.04
N SER A 480 -35.88 27.33 -12.00
CA SER A 480 -34.81 26.35 -12.23
C SER A 480 -33.42 26.96 -11.95
N LEU A 481 -32.89 26.69 -10.76
CA LEU A 481 -31.46 26.62 -10.56
C LEU A 481 -31.06 25.20 -10.95
N ALA A 482 -30.23 25.12 -11.98
CA ALA A 482 -29.64 23.89 -12.45
C ALA A 482 -29.14 23.08 -11.26
N VAL A 483 -29.59 21.83 -11.18
CA VAL A 483 -28.88 20.78 -10.46
C VAL A 483 -27.44 20.85 -10.99
N SER A 484 -26.51 21.29 -10.16
CA SER A 484 -25.10 21.17 -10.48
C SER A 484 -24.84 19.67 -10.58
N ASP A 485 -24.63 19.18 -11.79
CA ASP A 485 -24.21 17.81 -12.05
C ASP A 485 -22.99 17.51 -11.16
N ASP A 486 -23.22 16.72 -10.12
CA ASP A 486 -22.17 15.98 -9.44
C ASP A 486 -21.46 15.17 -10.53
N ILE A 487 -20.19 15.49 -10.79
CA ILE A 487 -19.43 14.83 -11.86
C ILE A 487 -19.11 13.43 -11.38
N GLU A 488 -20.01 12.49 -11.67
CA GLU A 488 -19.82 11.05 -11.52
C GLU A 488 -18.50 10.63 -12.17
N ASP A 489 -17.69 9.84 -11.45
CA ASP A 489 -16.44 9.28 -11.96
C ASP A 489 -16.71 8.39 -13.19
N ILE A 490 -16.38 8.90 -14.38
CA ILE A 490 -16.57 8.24 -15.66
C ILE A 490 -15.77 6.94 -15.79
N HIS A 491 -14.81 6.70 -14.89
CA HIS A 491 -13.98 5.49 -14.88
C HIS A 491 -14.66 4.30 -14.18
N CYS A 492 -15.85 4.50 -13.59
CA CYS A 492 -16.66 3.47 -12.95
C CYS A 492 -17.87 3.06 -13.81
N PHE A 493 -18.49 1.92 -13.47
CA PHE A 493 -19.86 1.62 -13.93
C PHE A 493 -20.83 2.47 -13.11
N LYS A 494 -21.79 3.12 -13.77
CA LYS A 494 -22.65 4.11 -13.10
C LYS A 494 -23.77 3.48 -12.28
N ASN A 495 -24.27 2.33 -12.72
CA ASN A 495 -25.37 1.62 -12.07
C ASN A 495 -25.39 0.13 -12.46
N PRO A 496 -26.13 -0.71 -11.71
CA PRO A 496 -26.27 -2.14 -12.02
C PRO A 496 -26.84 -2.42 -13.42
N SER A 497 -27.70 -1.56 -13.96
CA SER A 497 -28.25 -1.74 -15.31
C SER A 497 -27.18 -1.65 -16.40
N GLU A 498 -26.14 -0.83 -16.20
CA GLU A 498 -25.01 -0.76 -17.14
C GLU A 498 -24.17 -2.03 -17.11
N LEU A 499 -23.93 -2.60 -15.92
CA LEU A 499 -23.24 -3.88 -15.75
C LEU A 499 -24.01 -5.00 -16.46
N GLU A 500 -25.33 -5.04 -16.27
CA GLU A 500 -26.21 -6.04 -16.87
C GLU A 500 -26.16 -6.01 -18.40
N VAL A 501 -26.27 -4.82 -19.00
CA VAL A 501 -26.20 -4.66 -20.46
C VAL A 501 -24.84 -5.11 -21.01
N VAL A 502 -23.75 -4.79 -20.32
CA VAL A 502 -22.39 -5.21 -20.73
C VAL A 502 -22.23 -6.72 -20.60
N LYS A 503 -22.71 -7.31 -19.50
CA LYS A 503 -22.68 -8.75 -19.23
C LYS A 503 -23.43 -9.53 -20.32
N GLU A 504 -24.70 -9.18 -20.57
CA GLU A 504 -25.54 -9.86 -21.57
C GLU A 504 -24.93 -9.77 -22.98
N ALA A 505 -24.49 -8.58 -23.38
CA ALA A 505 -23.86 -8.40 -24.69
C ALA A 505 -22.58 -9.22 -24.87
N LEU A 506 -21.78 -9.39 -23.80
CA LEU A 506 -20.57 -10.22 -23.83
C LEU A 506 -20.90 -11.71 -23.92
N LEU A 507 -21.86 -12.19 -23.14
CA LEU A 507 -22.23 -13.61 -23.09
C LEU A 507 -22.84 -14.07 -24.42
N ILE A 508 -23.80 -13.31 -24.97
CA ILE A 508 -24.41 -13.60 -26.28
C ILE A 508 -23.33 -13.68 -27.36
N TRP A 509 -22.45 -12.67 -27.41
CA TRP A 509 -21.38 -12.65 -28.40
C TRP A 509 -20.41 -13.83 -28.21
N TYR A 510 -20.09 -14.19 -26.96
CA TYR A 510 -19.18 -15.29 -26.67
C TYR A 510 -19.74 -16.64 -27.09
N ASP A 511 -21.03 -16.88 -26.89
CA ASP A 511 -21.68 -18.13 -27.32
C ASP A 511 -21.61 -18.34 -28.83
N GLU A 512 -21.67 -17.27 -29.61
CA GLU A 512 -21.58 -17.30 -31.07
C GLU A 512 -20.14 -17.30 -31.62
N ASN A 513 -19.18 -16.71 -30.89
CA ASN A 513 -17.86 -16.35 -31.45
C ASN A 513 -16.66 -16.99 -30.73
N LYS A 514 -16.84 -17.72 -29.63
CA LYS A 514 -15.73 -18.36 -28.92
C LYS A 514 -14.97 -19.34 -29.82
N ARG A 515 -13.64 -19.29 -29.79
CA ARG A 515 -12.81 -20.28 -30.47
C ARG A 515 -12.88 -21.62 -29.75
N GLU A 516 -12.91 -22.69 -30.53
CA GLU A 516 -12.68 -24.05 -30.08
C GLU A 516 -11.21 -24.21 -29.67
N LEU A 517 -10.98 -24.58 -28.41
CA LEU A 517 -9.65 -24.75 -27.83
C LEU A 517 -9.65 -26.02 -26.98
N PRO A 518 -8.59 -26.86 -27.00
CA PRO A 518 -8.60 -28.16 -26.34
C PRO A 518 -8.99 -28.10 -24.86
N TRP A 519 -8.46 -27.12 -24.12
CA TRP A 519 -8.79 -26.92 -22.71
C TRP A 519 -10.23 -26.44 -22.46
N ARG A 520 -10.83 -25.69 -23.40
CA ARG A 520 -12.25 -25.32 -23.33
C ARG A 520 -13.14 -26.53 -23.59
N THR A 521 -12.78 -27.36 -24.57
CA THR A 521 -13.50 -28.59 -24.86
C THR A 521 -13.51 -29.51 -23.65
N ILE A 522 -12.35 -29.74 -23.02
CA ILE A 522 -12.26 -30.56 -21.79
C ILE A 522 -13.06 -29.93 -20.63
N ALA A 523 -12.94 -28.62 -20.43
CA ALA A 523 -13.67 -27.92 -19.37
C ALA A 523 -15.20 -28.00 -19.55
N ALA A 524 -15.68 -28.02 -20.80
CA ALA A 524 -17.09 -28.11 -21.14
C ALA A 524 -17.61 -29.56 -21.13
N SER A 525 -16.80 -30.54 -21.55
CA SER A 525 -17.26 -31.93 -21.75
C SER A 525 -17.03 -32.86 -20.57
N SER A 526 -16.11 -32.54 -19.64
CA SER A 526 -15.90 -33.37 -18.45
C SER A 526 -17.04 -33.18 -17.43
N ASP A 527 -17.45 -34.24 -16.76
CA ASP A 527 -18.36 -34.16 -15.61
C ASP A 527 -17.61 -33.92 -14.29
N SER A 528 -16.32 -34.21 -14.26
CA SER A 528 -15.47 -34.06 -13.08
C SER A 528 -14.99 -32.60 -12.95
N THR A 529 -15.37 -31.93 -11.87
CA THR A 529 -14.87 -30.58 -11.57
C THR A 529 -13.34 -30.55 -11.45
N GLU A 530 -12.71 -31.69 -11.15
CA GLU A 530 -11.28 -31.77 -10.82
C GLU A 530 -10.47 -31.90 -12.10
N GLU A 531 -11.00 -32.62 -13.08
CA GLU A 531 -10.47 -32.64 -14.44
C GLU A 531 -10.62 -31.27 -15.11
N LYS A 532 -11.76 -30.59 -14.92
CA LYS A 532 -11.94 -29.20 -15.38
C LYS A 532 -10.89 -28.28 -14.78
N ALA A 533 -10.73 -28.32 -13.46
CA ALA A 533 -9.76 -27.49 -12.74
C ALA A 533 -8.34 -27.77 -13.21
N TYR A 534 -7.98 -29.03 -13.38
CA TYR A 534 -6.67 -29.44 -13.87
C TYR A 534 -6.42 -28.94 -15.30
N ALA A 535 -7.35 -29.15 -16.23
CA ALA A 535 -7.23 -28.69 -17.61
C ALA A 535 -7.10 -27.16 -17.69
N VAL A 536 -7.96 -26.42 -16.99
CA VAL A 536 -7.92 -24.95 -16.93
C VAL A 536 -6.59 -24.49 -16.32
N TRP A 537 -6.17 -25.07 -15.21
CA TRP A 537 -4.93 -24.70 -14.54
C TRP A 537 -3.72 -24.85 -15.46
N ILE A 538 -3.57 -26.01 -16.11
CA ILE A 538 -2.45 -26.29 -17.01
C ILE A 538 -2.47 -25.32 -18.20
N SER A 539 -3.63 -25.11 -18.83
CA SER A 539 -3.71 -24.17 -19.96
C SER A 539 -3.36 -22.74 -19.55
N GLU A 540 -3.86 -22.28 -18.40
CA GLU A 540 -3.65 -20.91 -17.94
C GLU A 540 -2.18 -20.64 -17.59
N ILE A 541 -1.48 -21.61 -16.99
CA ILE A 541 -0.04 -21.46 -16.74
C ILE A 541 0.74 -21.47 -18.05
N MET A 542 0.39 -22.33 -19.01
CA MET A 542 1.05 -22.36 -20.32
C MET A 542 0.86 -21.06 -21.10
N LEU A 543 -0.34 -20.47 -21.06
CA LEU A 543 -0.69 -19.22 -21.75
C LEU A 543 0.00 -17.96 -21.19
N GLN A 544 0.61 -18.04 -20.01
CA GLN A 544 1.39 -16.93 -19.47
C GLN A 544 2.53 -16.54 -20.43
N GLN A 545 2.42 -15.36 -21.04
CA GLN A 545 3.40 -14.83 -22.01
C GLN A 545 3.67 -15.74 -23.22
N THR A 546 2.73 -16.65 -23.56
CA THR A 546 2.85 -17.60 -24.68
C THR A 546 1.62 -17.51 -25.58
N GLN A 547 1.81 -17.63 -26.90
CA GLN A 547 0.70 -17.53 -27.85
C GLN A 547 -0.16 -18.80 -27.85
N VAL A 548 -1.48 -18.65 -28.03
CA VAL A 548 -2.45 -19.75 -28.06
C VAL A 548 -2.04 -20.85 -29.05
N THR A 549 -1.63 -20.48 -30.26
CA THR A 549 -1.22 -21.43 -31.31
C THR A 549 -0.05 -22.30 -30.89
N THR A 550 0.89 -21.76 -30.12
CA THR A 550 2.02 -22.53 -29.58
C THR A 550 1.57 -23.45 -28.44
N VAL A 551 0.63 -23.00 -27.60
CA VAL A 551 0.20 -23.76 -26.42
C VAL A 551 -0.59 -25.01 -26.79
N ILE A 552 -1.36 -25.01 -27.89
CA ILE A 552 -2.21 -26.14 -28.30
C ILE A 552 -1.42 -27.47 -28.32
N ASP A 553 -0.29 -27.52 -29.02
CA ASP A 553 0.50 -28.76 -29.16
C ASP A 553 1.16 -29.19 -27.84
N TYR A 554 1.55 -28.23 -26.99
CA TYR A 554 2.13 -28.53 -25.68
C TYR A 554 1.07 -29.04 -24.72
N PHE A 555 -0.10 -28.42 -24.72
CA PHE A 555 -1.23 -28.83 -23.90
C PHE A 555 -1.69 -30.24 -24.25
N ASN A 556 -1.86 -30.55 -25.54
CA ASN A 556 -2.27 -31.89 -25.98
C ASN A 556 -1.26 -32.97 -25.58
N ARG A 557 0.05 -32.73 -25.78
CA ARG A 557 1.10 -33.67 -25.33
C ARG A 557 1.12 -33.83 -23.81
N TRP A 558 0.93 -32.73 -23.08
CA TRP A 558 0.88 -32.73 -21.62
C TRP A 558 -0.30 -33.55 -21.10
N MET A 559 -1.52 -33.27 -21.59
CA MET A 559 -2.73 -33.97 -21.18
C MET A 559 -2.73 -35.45 -21.59
N ASN A 560 -2.08 -35.81 -22.70
CA ASN A 560 -1.89 -37.21 -23.08
C ASN A 560 -0.95 -37.97 -22.13
N LYS A 561 0.11 -37.32 -21.64
CA LYS A 561 1.08 -37.95 -20.73
C LYS A 561 0.58 -37.95 -19.28
N TRP A 562 0.00 -36.84 -18.85
CA TRP A 562 -0.53 -36.63 -17.50
C TRP A 562 -1.96 -36.11 -17.57
N PRO A 563 -2.95 -37.00 -17.71
CA PRO A 563 -4.36 -36.59 -17.81
C PRO A 563 -4.93 -36.06 -16.49
N THR A 564 -4.32 -36.40 -15.35
CA THR A 564 -4.82 -36.05 -14.01
C THR A 564 -3.74 -35.45 -13.11
N VAL A 565 -4.15 -34.70 -12.08
CA VAL A 565 -3.22 -34.14 -11.07
C VAL A 565 -2.41 -35.24 -10.37
N HIS A 566 -3.00 -36.41 -10.14
CA HIS A 566 -2.31 -37.58 -9.58
C HIS A 566 -1.19 -38.08 -10.51
N SER A 567 -1.49 -38.26 -11.81
CA SER A 567 -0.46 -38.70 -12.77
C SER A 567 0.70 -37.71 -12.88
N LEU A 568 0.43 -36.42 -12.70
CA LEU A 568 1.44 -35.37 -12.71
C LEU A 568 2.27 -35.34 -11.40
N SER A 569 1.66 -35.59 -10.24
CA SER A 569 2.37 -35.48 -8.94
C SER A 569 3.44 -36.55 -8.74
N VAL A 570 3.30 -37.69 -9.42
CA VAL A 570 4.26 -38.81 -9.36
C VAL A 570 5.35 -38.71 -10.44
N ALA A 571 5.25 -37.74 -11.35
CA ALA A 571 6.23 -37.55 -12.41
C ALA A 571 7.56 -37.02 -11.87
N THR A 572 8.65 -37.31 -12.56
CA THR A 572 9.94 -36.71 -12.21
C THR A 572 10.05 -35.28 -12.77
N LEU A 573 10.81 -34.42 -12.09
CA LEU A 573 11.04 -33.05 -12.59
C LEU A 573 11.75 -33.05 -13.95
N GLU A 574 12.58 -34.06 -14.21
CA GLU A 574 13.26 -34.25 -15.50
C GLU A 574 12.23 -34.49 -16.62
N GLU A 575 11.31 -35.42 -16.45
CA GLU A 575 10.24 -35.67 -17.43
C GLU A 575 9.39 -34.44 -17.70
N ILE A 576 9.04 -33.70 -16.64
CA ILE A 576 8.28 -32.45 -16.74
C ILE A 576 9.04 -31.42 -17.58
N ASN A 577 10.34 -31.26 -17.32
CA ASN A 577 11.17 -30.33 -18.07
C ASN A 577 11.37 -30.76 -19.52
N GLN A 578 11.40 -32.06 -19.82
CA GLN A 578 11.44 -32.58 -21.19
C GLN A 578 10.16 -32.22 -21.96
N VAL A 579 8.97 -32.43 -21.38
CA VAL A 579 7.70 -32.07 -22.03
C VAL A 579 7.52 -30.55 -22.16
N TRP A 580 8.01 -29.77 -21.18
CA TRP A 580 7.99 -28.30 -21.20
C TRP A 580 9.07 -27.66 -22.09
N SER A 581 10.03 -28.47 -22.57
CA SER A 581 11.19 -28.00 -23.32
C SER A 581 10.77 -27.19 -24.54
N GLY A 582 11.25 -25.93 -24.61
CA GLY A 582 10.93 -24.99 -25.69
C GLY A 582 9.83 -23.97 -25.38
N LEU A 583 9.01 -24.17 -24.34
CA LEU A 583 7.94 -23.23 -23.96
C LEU A 583 8.46 -21.99 -23.20
N GLY A 584 9.63 -22.11 -22.57
CA GLY A 584 10.27 -21.03 -21.80
C GLY A 584 9.66 -20.83 -20.41
N TYR A 585 10.31 -19.99 -19.59
CA TYR A 585 9.94 -19.76 -18.18
C TYR A 585 9.74 -21.06 -17.37
N TYR A 586 10.79 -21.87 -17.26
CA TYR A 586 10.77 -23.20 -16.62
C TYR A 586 10.45 -23.19 -15.11
N SER A 587 10.49 -22.02 -14.46
CA SER A 587 9.92 -21.89 -13.11
C SER A 587 8.43 -22.23 -13.08
N ARG A 588 7.70 -22.05 -14.19
CA ARG A 588 6.29 -22.42 -14.32
C ARG A 588 6.07 -23.93 -14.20
N SER A 589 6.84 -24.75 -14.94
CA SER A 589 6.72 -26.21 -14.88
C SER A 589 7.12 -26.75 -13.50
N LYS A 590 8.18 -26.20 -12.89
CA LYS A 590 8.58 -26.53 -11.52
C LYS A 590 7.48 -26.24 -10.51
N ASN A 591 6.85 -25.06 -10.62
CA ASN A 591 5.75 -24.67 -9.73
C ASN A 591 4.50 -25.53 -9.96
N ILE A 592 4.16 -25.85 -11.21
CA ILE A 592 3.08 -26.80 -11.53
C ILE A 592 3.31 -28.13 -10.81
N HIS A 593 4.53 -28.67 -10.90
CA HIS A 593 4.84 -29.93 -10.24
C HIS A 593 4.69 -29.86 -8.72
N ALA A 594 5.30 -28.84 -8.10
CA ALA A 594 5.24 -28.64 -6.66
C ALA A 594 3.80 -28.43 -6.15
N ALA A 595 2.96 -27.74 -6.94
CA ALA A 595 1.55 -27.58 -6.64
C ALA A 595 0.77 -28.88 -6.79
N ALA A 596 1.04 -29.69 -7.81
CA ALA A 596 0.40 -31.00 -7.98
C ALA A 596 0.72 -31.94 -6.80
N GLN A 597 1.97 -31.96 -6.36
CA GLN A 597 2.39 -32.70 -5.17
C GLN A 597 1.68 -32.19 -3.91
N LYS A 598 1.56 -30.87 -3.75
CA LYS A 598 0.85 -30.26 -2.62
C LYS A 598 -0.65 -30.60 -2.61
N ILE A 599 -1.31 -30.56 -3.76
CA ILE A 599 -2.73 -30.92 -3.89
C ILE A 599 -2.94 -32.39 -3.51
N MET A 600 -2.07 -33.29 -3.95
CA MET A 600 -2.18 -34.71 -3.61
C MET A 600 -1.87 -34.99 -2.14
N LYS A 601 -0.87 -34.32 -1.56
CA LYS A 601 -0.41 -34.58 -0.20
C LYS A 601 -1.31 -33.94 0.87
N ASP A 602 -1.70 -32.68 0.66
CA ASP A 602 -2.34 -31.87 1.69
C ASP A 602 -3.86 -31.72 1.46
N MET A 603 -4.37 -32.13 0.29
CA MET A 603 -5.76 -31.87 -0.15
C MET A 603 -6.41 -33.09 -0.83
N ASP A 604 -5.83 -34.29 -0.72
CA ASP A 604 -6.35 -35.55 -1.26
C ASP A 604 -6.73 -35.51 -2.75
N GLY A 605 -6.02 -34.71 -3.56
CA GLY A 605 -6.32 -34.55 -4.98
C GLY A 605 -7.42 -33.54 -5.31
N ILE A 606 -8.00 -32.89 -4.30
CA ILE A 606 -9.10 -31.93 -4.44
C ILE A 606 -8.53 -30.51 -4.56
N PHE A 607 -8.93 -29.79 -5.61
CA PHE A 607 -8.55 -28.38 -5.78
C PHE A 607 -9.36 -27.48 -4.82
N PRO A 608 -8.72 -26.48 -4.18
CA PRO A 608 -9.45 -25.46 -3.44
C PRO A 608 -10.42 -24.72 -4.35
N ARG A 609 -11.63 -24.43 -3.85
CA ARG A 609 -12.68 -23.79 -4.67
C ARG A 609 -12.59 -22.26 -4.66
N ASP A 610 -12.07 -21.70 -3.57
CA ASP A 610 -11.95 -20.27 -3.35
C ASP A 610 -10.61 -19.70 -3.85
N LEU A 611 -10.58 -18.39 -4.09
CA LEU A 611 -9.40 -17.67 -4.58
C LEU A 611 -8.18 -17.83 -3.67
N LYS A 612 -8.37 -17.76 -2.35
CA LYS A 612 -7.29 -17.77 -1.36
C LYS A 612 -6.63 -19.15 -1.31
N GLY A 613 -7.44 -20.20 -1.29
CA GLY A 613 -7.00 -21.59 -1.37
C GLY A 613 -6.18 -21.85 -2.64
N LEU A 614 -6.68 -21.42 -3.80
CA LEU A 614 -5.96 -21.56 -5.07
C LEU A 614 -4.65 -20.77 -5.10
N GLN A 615 -4.63 -19.53 -4.59
CA GLN A 615 -3.42 -18.70 -4.50
C GLN A 615 -2.35 -19.26 -3.55
N SER A 616 -2.72 -20.14 -2.62
CA SER A 616 -1.77 -20.81 -1.72
C SER A 616 -0.93 -21.89 -2.43
N LEU A 617 -1.28 -22.25 -3.66
CA LEU A 617 -0.57 -23.22 -4.47
C LEU A 617 0.61 -22.58 -5.22
N PRO A 618 1.78 -23.23 -5.25
CA PRO A 618 2.95 -22.74 -5.98
C PRO A 618 2.65 -22.34 -7.43
N GLY A 619 3.01 -21.11 -7.80
CA GLY A 619 2.86 -20.60 -9.18
C GLY A 619 1.45 -20.17 -9.57
N ILE A 620 0.46 -20.28 -8.69
CA ILE A 620 -0.89 -19.79 -8.93
C ILE A 620 -1.04 -18.37 -8.36
N GLY A 621 -1.09 -17.38 -9.26
CA GLY A 621 -1.35 -15.98 -8.92
C GLY A 621 -2.84 -15.62 -8.97
N ARG A 622 -3.17 -14.36 -8.64
CA ARG A 622 -4.56 -13.82 -8.64
C ARG A 622 -5.33 -14.07 -9.94
N TYR A 623 -4.68 -13.90 -11.09
CA TYR A 623 -5.28 -14.20 -12.40
C TYR A 623 -5.63 -15.69 -12.54
N THR A 624 -4.67 -16.58 -12.32
CA THR A 624 -4.87 -18.03 -12.51
C THR A 624 -5.85 -18.60 -11.49
N ALA A 625 -5.83 -18.13 -10.24
CA ALA A 625 -6.83 -18.48 -9.25
C ALA A 625 -8.24 -18.06 -9.69
N GLY A 626 -8.40 -16.84 -10.21
CA GLY A 626 -9.68 -16.38 -10.75
C GLY A 626 -10.15 -17.19 -11.94
N ALA A 627 -9.26 -17.56 -12.85
CA ALA A 627 -9.57 -18.40 -14.00
C ALA A 627 -10.04 -19.80 -13.58
N ILE A 628 -9.31 -20.50 -12.70
CA ILE A 628 -9.72 -21.82 -12.20
C ILE A 628 -11.04 -21.71 -11.43
N SER A 629 -11.14 -20.79 -10.48
CA SER A 629 -12.31 -20.62 -9.61
C SER A 629 -13.58 -20.30 -10.41
N SER A 630 -13.48 -19.45 -11.43
CA SER A 630 -14.64 -19.08 -12.24
C SER A 630 -14.98 -20.11 -13.32
N ILE A 631 -14.00 -20.63 -14.06
CA ILE A 631 -14.24 -21.53 -15.19
C ILE A 631 -14.56 -22.96 -14.71
N ALA A 632 -13.84 -23.47 -13.72
CA ALA A 632 -14.03 -24.84 -13.25
C ALA A 632 -15.12 -24.95 -12.17
N PHE A 633 -15.25 -23.95 -11.28
CA PHE A 633 -16.13 -24.03 -10.10
C PHE A 633 -17.31 -23.07 -10.12
N GLY A 634 -17.44 -22.23 -11.16
CA GLY A 634 -18.57 -21.32 -11.28
C GLY A 634 -18.60 -20.21 -10.23
N MET A 635 -17.46 -19.91 -9.58
CA MET A 635 -17.40 -18.83 -8.60
C MET A 635 -17.34 -17.46 -9.31
N PRO A 636 -17.98 -16.41 -8.76
CA PRO A 636 -17.93 -15.04 -9.31
C PRO A 636 -16.58 -14.34 -9.04
N SER A 637 -15.50 -15.02 -9.40
CA SER A 637 -14.12 -14.60 -9.20
C SER A 637 -13.65 -13.75 -10.39
N PRO A 638 -13.09 -12.55 -10.18
CA PRO A 638 -12.62 -11.72 -11.28
C PRO A 638 -11.33 -12.25 -11.92
N ILE A 639 -11.08 -11.87 -13.17
CA ILE A 639 -9.78 -12.01 -13.82
C ILE A 639 -9.33 -10.69 -14.45
N VAL A 640 -8.04 -10.41 -14.41
CA VAL A 640 -7.43 -9.30 -15.15
C VAL A 640 -6.11 -9.75 -15.74
N ASP A 641 -6.06 -9.88 -17.06
CA ASP A 641 -4.84 -10.07 -17.85
C ASP A 641 -4.56 -8.85 -18.75
N GLY A 642 -3.60 -8.96 -19.66
CA GLY A 642 -3.29 -7.89 -20.62
C GLY A 642 -4.43 -7.61 -21.62
N ASN A 643 -5.30 -8.59 -21.89
CA ASN A 643 -6.48 -8.43 -22.74
C ASN A 643 -7.59 -7.68 -22.00
N VAL A 644 -7.97 -8.15 -20.82
CA VAL A 644 -8.98 -7.55 -19.95
C VAL A 644 -8.58 -6.13 -19.55
N THR A 645 -7.32 -5.92 -19.18
CA THR A 645 -6.77 -4.57 -18.90
C THR A 645 -7.06 -3.61 -20.05
N ARG A 646 -6.79 -4.04 -21.29
CA ARG A 646 -7.03 -3.21 -22.48
C ARG A 646 -8.52 -2.97 -22.73
N VAL A 647 -9.36 -3.99 -22.54
CA VAL A 647 -10.82 -3.87 -22.69
C VAL A 647 -11.36 -2.84 -21.69
N PHE A 648 -11.06 -2.98 -20.40
CA PHE A 648 -11.56 -2.04 -19.38
C PHE A 648 -10.98 -0.64 -19.52
N SER A 649 -9.67 -0.49 -19.84
CA SER A 649 -9.11 0.84 -20.09
C SER A 649 -9.81 1.58 -21.23
N ARG A 650 -10.30 0.86 -22.25
CA ARG A 650 -11.08 1.45 -23.35
C ARG A 650 -12.54 1.66 -22.97
N LEU A 651 -13.15 0.67 -22.33
CA LEU A 651 -14.56 0.70 -21.93
C LEU A 651 -14.82 1.89 -20.99
N ARG A 652 -13.92 2.14 -20.04
CA ARG A 652 -14.03 3.16 -18.98
C ARG A 652 -13.09 4.34 -19.15
N LEU A 653 -12.48 4.49 -20.33
CA LEU A 653 -11.61 5.63 -20.68
C LEU A 653 -10.48 5.89 -19.68
N ILE A 654 -9.86 4.84 -19.15
CA ILE A 654 -8.82 4.96 -18.12
C ILE A 654 -7.50 5.38 -18.79
N GLY A 655 -7.22 6.69 -18.75
CA GLY A 655 -6.03 7.31 -19.35
C GLY A 655 -4.76 7.24 -18.51
N ALA A 656 -4.86 6.82 -17.25
CA ALA A 656 -3.70 6.59 -16.40
C ALA A 656 -2.95 5.31 -16.81
N SER A 657 -1.66 5.25 -16.48
CA SER A 657 -0.82 4.12 -16.88
C SER A 657 -1.26 2.83 -16.19
N VAL A 658 -1.44 1.77 -16.97
CA VAL A 658 -1.81 0.43 -16.45
C VAL A 658 -0.69 -0.25 -15.67
N ASP A 659 0.53 0.29 -15.71
CA ASP A 659 1.65 -0.15 -14.87
C ASP A 659 1.58 0.44 -13.45
N SER A 660 0.62 1.33 -13.17
CA SER A 660 0.40 1.88 -11.83
C SER A 660 -0.44 0.94 -10.97
N LYS A 661 -0.08 0.81 -9.69
CA LYS A 661 -0.81 -0.03 -8.73
C LYS A 661 -2.28 0.41 -8.61
N ALA A 662 -2.54 1.72 -8.62
CA ALA A 662 -3.89 2.28 -8.52
C ALA A 662 -4.79 1.84 -9.69
N VAL A 663 -4.32 2.00 -10.94
CA VAL A 663 -5.07 1.53 -12.12
C VAL A 663 -5.24 0.03 -12.10
N HIS A 664 -4.21 -0.72 -11.72
CA HIS A 664 -4.32 -2.17 -11.62
C HIS A 664 -5.42 -2.59 -10.62
N GLU A 665 -5.43 -2.05 -9.39
CA GLU A 665 -6.51 -2.35 -8.42
C GLU A 665 -7.88 -1.88 -8.91
N HIS A 666 -7.97 -0.73 -9.59
CA HIS A 666 -9.23 -0.27 -10.17
C HIS A 666 -9.76 -1.22 -11.26
N LEU A 667 -8.90 -1.73 -12.13
CA LEU A 667 -9.27 -2.74 -13.12
C LEU A 667 -9.76 -4.03 -12.47
N TRP A 668 -9.15 -4.44 -11.35
CA TRP A 668 -9.62 -5.57 -10.55
C TRP A 668 -10.97 -5.31 -9.89
N LYS A 669 -11.24 -4.08 -9.44
CA LYS A 669 -12.55 -3.67 -8.93
C LYS A 669 -13.63 -3.78 -10.02
N LEU A 670 -13.38 -3.21 -11.20
CA LEU A 670 -14.29 -3.30 -12.35
C LEU A 670 -14.56 -4.75 -12.78
N ALA A 671 -13.52 -5.58 -12.78
CA ALA A 671 -13.66 -7.01 -13.06
C ALA A 671 -14.52 -7.72 -12.00
N SER A 672 -14.36 -7.35 -10.72
CA SER A 672 -15.12 -7.94 -9.60
C SER A 672 -16.60 -7.56 -9.68
N GLU A 673 -16.91 -6.29 -9.96
CA GLU A 673 -18.29 -5.82 -10.14
C GLU A 673 -18.99 -6.58 -11.27
N LEU A 674 -18.31 -6.74 -12.42
CA LEU A 674 -18.88 -7.45 -13.55
C LEU A 674 -19.02 -8.96 -13.31
N ALA A 675 -18.05 -9.59 -12.62
CA ALA A 675 -18.10 -11.01 -12.28
C ALA A 675 -19.22 -11.34 -11.27
N GLN A 676 -19.50 -10.44 -10.32
CA GLN A 676 -20.58 -10.59 -9.35
C GLN A 676 -21.97 -10.52 -9.98
N GLU A 677 -22.13 -9.77 -11.06
CA GLU A 677 -23.38 -9.69 -11.82
C GLU A 677 -23.66 -10.99 -12.59
N ALA A 678 -22.61 -11.67 -13.07
CA ALA A 678 -22.72 -12.92 -13.81
C ALA A 678 -22.81 -14.16 -12.91
N ARG A 679 -23.72 -14.15 -11.92
CA ARG A 679 -23.85 -15.24 -10.91
C ARG A 679 -23.97 -16.65 -11.51
N GLU A 680 -24.60 -16.77 -12.67
CA GLU A 680 -24.86 -18.07 -13.32
C GLU A 680 -23.73 -18.54 -14.24
N ARG A 681 -22.98 -17.62 -14.85
CA ARG A 681 -21.95 -17.93 -15.87
C ARG A 681 -20.67 -17.07 -15.72
N PRO A 682 -20.06 -16.98 -14.52
CA PRO A 682 -18.92 -16.08 -14.32
C PRO A 682 -17.68 -16.52 -15.09
N GLY A 683 -17.48 -17.84 -15.24
CA GLY A 683 -16.40 -18.41 -16.06
C GLY A 683 -16.51 -18.03 -17.53
N ASP A 684 -17.70 -18.10 -18.12
CA ASP A 684 -17.92 -17.73 -19.52
C ASP A 684 -17.78 -16.23 -19.72
N LEU A 685 -18.26 -15.40 -18.80
CA LEU A 685 -18.06 -13.96 -18.84
C LEU A 685 -16.58 -13.58 -18.83
N ASN A 686 -15.80 -14.19 -17.93
CA ASN A 686 -14.36 -13.98 -17.84
C ASN A 686 -13.67 -14.38 -19.15
N GLN A 687 -14.01 -15.54 -19.69
CA GLN A 687 -13.50 -15.98 -20.99
C GLN A 687 -13.94 -15.05 -22.13
N ALA A 688 -15.17 -14.52 -22.10
CA ALA A 688 -15.67 -13.54 -23.07
C ALA A 688 -14.85 -12.25 -23.06
N LEU A 689 -14.48 -11.74 -21.88
CA LEU A 689 -13.62 -10.55 -21.76
C LEU A 689 -12.23 -10.79 -22.37
N MET A 690 -11.61 -11.93 -22.07
CA MET A 690 -10.32 -12.31 -22.65
C MET A 690 -10.41 -12.48 -24.17
N GLU A 691 -11.44 -13.19 -24.64
CA GLU A 691 -11.68 -13.45 -26.06
C GLU A 691 -11.93 -12.15 -26.81
N LEU A 692 -12.76 -11.25 -26.26
CA LEU A 692 -13.02 -9.93 -26.82
C LEU A 692 -11.72 -9.15 -26.97
N GLY A 693 -10.87 -9.14 -25.94
CA GLY A 693 -9.56 -8.51 -26.02
C GLY A 693 -8.70 -9.13 -27.12
N ALA A 694 -8.68 -10.46 -27.23
CA ALA A 694 -7.85 -11.19 -28.18
C ALA A 694 -8.27 -10.99 -29.65
N THR A 695 -9.58 -11.00 -29.95
CA THR A 695 -10.09 -11.10 -31.33
C THR A 695 -10.70 -9.80 -31.87
N VAL A 696 -11.30 -8.96 -31.00
CA VAL A 696 -12.02 -7.76 -31.42
C VAL A 696 -11.31 -6.49 -30.96
N CYS A 697 -11.13 -6.34 -29.65
CA CYS A 697 -10.53 -5.17 -29.01
C CYS A 697 -8.99 -5.26 -29.04
N THR A 698 -8.40 -5.45 -30.24
CA THR A 698 -6.96 -5.72 -30.41
C THR A 698 -6.07 -4.49 -30.15
N PRO A 699 -4.74 -4.65 -29.95
CA PRO A 699 -3.86 -3.52 -29.62
C PRO A 699 -3.77 -2.42 -30.67
N ARG A 700 -3.65 -2.74 -31.96
CA ARG A 700 -3.38 -1.77 -33.03
C ARG A 700 -4.60 -1.44 -33.88
N ASN A 701 -5.45 -2.42 -34.18
CA ASN A 701 -6.61 -2.27 -35.08
C ASN A 701 -7.87 -2.91 -34.47
N PRO A 702 -8.46 -2.31 -33.42
CA PRO A 702 -9.65 -2.87 -32.81
C PRO A 702 -10.88 -2.75 -33.71
N SER A 703 -11.65 -3.83 -33.86
CA SER A 703 -12.87 -3.89 -34.66
C SER A 703 -14.07 -3.29 -33.90
N CYS A 704 -14.00 -1.99 -33.57
CA CYS A 704 -15.00 -1.32 -32.73
C CYS A 704 -16.42 -1.35 -33.33
N SER A 705 -16.55 -1.41 -34.66
CA SER A 705 -17.84 -1.47 -35.35
C SER A 705 -18.64 -2.74 -35.04
N THR A 706 -17.94 -3.87 -34.89
CA THR A 706 -18.49 -5.20 -34.58
C THR A 706 -18.37 -5.56 -33.10
N CYS A 707 -17.86 -4.65 -32.26
CA CYS A 707 -17.70 -4.91 -30.83
C CYS A 707 -19.07 -4.94 -30.13
N PRO A 708 -19.39 -6.02 -29.37
CA PRO A 708 -20.70 -6.17 -28.73
C PRO A 708 -20.98 -5.07 -27.70
N VAL A 709 -19.94 -4.58 -27.02
CA VAL A 709 -20.03 -3.56 -25.96
C VAL A 709 -19.71 -2.15 -26.46
N LYS A 710 -19.75 -1.89 -27.78
CA LYS A 710 -19.40 -0.59 -28.37
C LYS A 710 -20.26 0.56 -27.83
N ASN A 711 -21.54 0.29 -27.53
CA ASN A 711 -22.48 1.28 -27.02
C ASN A 711 -22.17 1.73 -25.59
N ASN A 712 -21.38 0.95 -24.84
CA ASN A 712 -20.94 1.26 -23.48
C ASN A 712 -19.47 1.72 -23.45
N CYS A 713 -18.76 1.64 -24.58
CA CYS A 713 -17.33 1.99 -24.65
C CYS A 713 -17.10 3.50 -24.72
N LEU A 714 -16.58 4.07 -23.63
CA LEU A 714 -16.29 5.49 -23.53
C LEU A 714 -15.16 5.93 -24.48
N ALA A 715 -14.13 5.11 -24.70
CA ALA A 715 -13.08 5.44 -25.68
C ALA A 715 -13.62 5.52 -27.11
N PHE A 716 -14.57 4.64 -27.48
CA PHE A 716 -15.21 4.70 -28.79
C PHE A 716 -16.12 5.93 -28.91
N LYS A 717 -16.92 6.22 -27.88
CA LYS A 717 -17.74 7.45 -27.83
C LYS A 717 -16.89 8.71 -27.93
N ASN A 718 -15.75 8.75 -27.24
CA ASN A 718 -14.81 9.87 -27.29
C ASN A 718 -14.23 10.07 -28.70
N GLN A 719 -13.84 8.98 -29.37
CA GLN A 719 -13.35 9.03 -30.75
C GLN A 719 -14.40 9.58 -31.73
N MET A 720 -15.67 9.23 -31.54
CA MET A 720 -16.76 9.63 -32.46
C MET A 720 -17.29 11.04 -32.22
N LYS A 721 -17.44 11.45 -30.95
CA LYS A 721 -18.19 12.67 -30.60
C LYS A 721 -17.39 13.72 -29.83
N LYS A 722 -16.10 13.50 -29.53
CA LYS A 722 -15.26 14.36 -28.66
C LYS A 722 -16.01 14.74 -27.38
N LEU A 723 -16.03 13.84 -26.41
CA LEU A 723 -16.75 14.08 -25.14
C LEU A 723 -16.25 15.37 -24.49
N LYS A 724 -17.15 16.21 -23.97
CA LYS A 724 -16.79 17.40 -23.18
C LYS A 724 -16.24 16.93 -21.84
N MET A 725 -14.92 16.80 -21.76
CA MET A 725 -14.22 16.32 -20.57
C MET A 725 -13.41 17.45 -19.94
N LYS A 726 -13.06 17.31 -18.66
CA LYS A 726 -12.12 18.24 -18.02
C LYS A 726 -10.75 18.10 -18.71
N GLU A 727 -10.01 19.18 -18.77
CA GLU A 727 -8.72 19.26 -19.48
C GLU A 727 -7.70 18.20 -19.01
N TRP A 728 -7.78 17.78 -17.73
CA TRP A 728 -6.90 16.78 -17.11
C TRP A 728 -7.25 15.32 -17.46
N ASP A 729 -8.46 15.04 -17.96
CA ASP A 729 -8.92 13.69 -18.34
C ASP A 729 -8.54 13.34 -19.80
N PHE A 730 -8.01 14.32 -20.56
CA PHE A 730 -7.75 14.18 -21.99
C PHE A 730 -6.34 13.62 -22.27
N VAL A 731 -6.25 12.30 -22.48
CA VAL A 731 -4.98 11.64 -22.90
C VAL A 731 -4.91 11.41 -24.42
N GLY A 732 -6.07 11.38 -25.08
CA GLY A 732 -6.19 11.28 -26.54
C GLY A 732 -7.57 10.83 -26.99
N ALA A 733 -7.92 11.15 -28.23
CA ALA A 733 -9.24 10.87 -28.80
C ALA A 733 -9.40 9.44 -29.35
N ASN A 734 -8.30 8.75 -29.67
CA ASN A 734 -8.36 7.44 -30.34
C ASN A 734 -8.48 6.29 -29.33
N VAL A 735 -9.27 5.26 -29.66
CA VAL A 735 -9.38 4.04 -28.85
C VAL A 735 -8.01 3.36 -28.63
N THR A 736 -7.11 3.45 -29.60
CA THR A 736 -5.76 2.88 -29.55
C THR A 736 -4.81 3.62 -28.61
N THR A 737 -5.16 4.82 -28.14
CA THR A 737 -4.43 5.52 -27.08
C THR A 737 -4.47 4.75 -25.75
N TYR A 738 -5.51 3.93 -25.56
CA TYR A 738 -5.74 3.16 -24.33
C TYR A 738 -5.42 1.67 -24.56
N PRO A 739 -4.74 0.99 -23.62
CA PRO A 739 -4.20 1.49 -22.36
C PRO A 739 -2.90 2.28 -22.54
N VAL A 740 -2.65 3.22 -21.64
CA VAL A 740 -1.36 3.92 -21.56
C VAL A 740 -0.34 3.03 -20.85
N LYS A 741 0.79 2.75 -21.51
CA LYS A 741 1.90 1.98 -20.96
C LYS A 741 3.13 2.87 -20.77
N LYS A 742 3.92 2.61 -19.74
CA LYS A 742 5.23 3.26 -19.58
C LYS A 742 6.16 2.86 -20.73
N LYS A 743 7.11 3.74 -21.06
CA LYS A 743 8.21 3.36 -21.98
C LYS A 743 9.03 2.25 -21.33
N LYS A 744 9.32 1.18 -22.08
CA LYS A 744 10.17 0.09 -21.60
C LYS A 744 11.57 0.61 -21.31
N THR A 745 12.12 0.24 -20.16
CA THR A 745 13.53 0.48 -19.80
C THR A 745 14.45 -0.29 -20.76
N VAL A 746 15.62 0.28 -21.07
CA VAL A 746 16.65 -0.38 -21.90
C VAL A 746 17.09 -1.68 -21.19
N GLN A 747 17.16 -2.78 -21.94
CA GLN A 747 17.57 -4.08 -21.40
C GLN A 747 19.06 -4.05 -21.05
N LYS A 748 19.44 -4.75 -19.97
CA LYS A 748 20.84 -4.89 -19.60
C LYS A 748 21.54 -5.82 -20.60
N GLU A 749 22.72 -5.43 -21.07
CA GLU A 749 23.56 -6.29 -21.92
C GLU A 749 24.51 -7.10 -21.03
N GLU A 750 24.61 -8.40 -21.28
CA GLU A 750 25.52 -9.31 -20.58
C GLU A 750 26.25 -10.20 -21.58
N THR A 751 27.52 -10.49 -21.29
CA THR A 751 28.35 -11.40 -22.08
C THR A 751 28.80 -12.57 -21.22
N ARG A 752 28.60 -13.81 -21.68
CA ARG A 752 29.12 -15.04 -21.05
C ARG A 752 30.03 -15.78 -22.01
N ARG A 753 31.06 -16.42 -21.46
CA ARG A 753 32.03 -17.21 -22.22
C ARG A 753 31.85 -18.68 -21.93
N ILE A 754 31.36 -19.42 -22.92
CA ILE A 754 30.98 -20.82 -22.75
C ILE A 754 31.93 -21.75 -23.50
N LEU A 755 32.18 -22.91 -22.91
CA LEU A 755 33.04 -23.95 -23.45
C LEU A 755 32.22 -25.17 -23.85
N VAL A 756 32.26 -25.51 -25.14
CA VAL A 756 31.71 -26.75 -25.67
C VAL A 756 32.83 -27.80 -25.68
N GLN A 757 32.83 -28.65 -24.65
CA GLN A 757 33.72 -29.81 -24.60
C GLN A 757 33.04 -30.96 -25.34
N TYR A 758 33.77 -31.59 -26.26
CA TYR A 758 33.23 -32.67 -27.09
C TYR A 758 34.21 -33.83 -27.25
N ARG A 759 33.65 -35.03 -27.40
CA ARG A 759 34.33 -36.26 -27.79
C ARG A 759 33.79 -36.71 -29.14
N GLN A 760 34.63 -37.42 -29.90
CA GLN A 760 34.27 -37.91 -31.22
C GLN A 760 34.88 -39.29 -31.42
N GLU A 761 34.06 -40.32 -31.24
CA GLU A 761 34.38 -41.72 -31.53
C GLU A 761 33.66 -42.14 -32.81
N GLU A 762 34.41 -42.65 -33.80
CA GLU A 762 33.96 -43.20 -35.10
C GLU A 762 32.86 -42.41 -35.85
N GLN A 763 31.61 -42.42 -35.38
CA GLN A 763 30.46 -41.67 -35.93
C GLN A 763 29.55 -40.99 -34.88
N GLU A 764 29.77 -41.15 -33.58
CA GLU A 764 28.92 -40.57 -32.54
C GLU A 764 29.67 -39.48 -31.78
N ARG A 765 29.08 -38.29 -31.77
CA ARG A 765 29.59 -37.13 -31.04
C ARG A 765 28.89 -37.05 -29.71
N GLN A 766 29.70 -36.79 -28.68
CA GLN A 766 29.19 -36.48 -27.35
C GLN A 766 29.64 -35.10 -26.92
N VAL A 767 28.78 -34.38 -26.22
CA VAL A 767 29.07 -33.07 -25.64
C VAL A 767 28.84 -33.10 -24.13
N TYR A 768 29.69 -32.38 -23.38
CA TYR A 768 29.57 -32.29 -21.93
C TYR A 768 28.66 -31.13 -21.54
N LEU A 769 27.69 -31.40 -20.68
CA LEU A 769 26.81 -30.40 -20.09
C LEU A 769 26.85 -30.48 -18.57
N ILE A 770 26.62 -29.33 -17.94
CA ILE A 770 26.41 -29.22 -16.50
C ILE A 770 24.96 -28.82 -16.22
N CYS A 771 24.41 -29.28 -15.11
CA CYS A 771 23.08 -28.84 -14.67
C CYS A 771 23.21 -27.54 -13.86
N ARG A 772 22.45 -26.50 -14.23
CA ARG A 772 22.45 -25.24 -13.48
C ARG A 772 21.93 -25.45 -12.06
N ARG A 773 22.55 -24.76 -11.10
CA ARG A 773 22.12 -24.68 -9.70
C ARG A 773 20.63 -24.33 -9.58
N GLU A 774 20.02 -24.74 -8.47
CA GLU A 774 18.58 -24.65 -8.24
C GLU A 774 17.98 -23.23 -8.22
N LYS A 775 18.81 -22.19 -8.09
CA LYS A 775 18.41 -20.79 -8.01
C LYS A 775 19.02 -19.98 -9.15
N GLY A 776 18.25 -19.02 -9.67
CA GLY A 776 18.70 -18.06 -10.69
C GLY A 776 18.07 -18.29 -12.07
N LEU A 777 18.57 -17.55 -13.06
CA LEU A 777 18.12 -17.64 -14.45
C LEU A 777 18.32 -19.07 -14.97
N LEU A 778 17.34 -19.64 -15.68
CA LEU A 778 17.42 -20.98 -16.28
C LEU A 778 17.81 -22.12 -15.30
N SER A 779 17.44 -22.02 -14.02
CA SER A 779 17.75 -23.05 -13.02
C SER A 779 17.24 -24.44 -13.42
N ASN A 780 17.98 -25.48 -13.03
CA ASN A 780 17.69 -26.89 -13.33
C ASN A 780 17.62 -27.24 -14.82
N LEU A 781 18.21 -26.40 -15.70
CA LEU A 781 18.42 -26.74 -17.10
C LEU A 781 19.87 -27.14 -17.34
N TRP A 782 20.07 -28.00 -18.32
CA TRP A 782 21.40 -28.36 -18.82
C TRP A 782 21.98 -27.20 -19.64
N GLU A 783 23.24 -26.86 -19.40
CA GLU A 783 23.99 -25.87 -20.18
C GLU A 783 25.45 -26.28 -20.40
N PHE A 784 26.09 -25.62 -21.36
CA PHE A 784 27.54 -25.72 -21.52
C PHE A 784 28.24 -24.95 -20.39
N PRO A 785 29.35 -25.49 -19.84
CA PRO A 785 30.09 -24.84 -18.76
C PRO A 785 30.65 -23.47 -19.18
N ASP A 786 30.71 -22.53 -18.23
CA ASP A 786 31.45 -21.28 -18.43
C ASP A 786 32.95 -21.55 -18.34
N ILE A 787 33.76 -20.82 -19.12
CA ILE A 787 35.23 -20.95 -19.07
C ILE A 787 35.77 -20.68 -17.67
N CYS A 788 35.21 -19.74 -16.92
CA CYS A 788 35.65 -19.46 -15.54
C CYS A 788 35.36 -20.59 -14.55
N SER A 789 34.46 -21.52 -14.88
CA SER A 789 34.10 -22.66 -14.05
C SER A 789 34.81 -23.96 -14.45
N ALA A 790 35.47 -23.97 -15.61
CA ALA A 790 36.16 -25.13 -16.11
C ALA A 790 37.64 -25.03 -15.72
N SER A 791 38.15 -26.02 -14.97
CA SER A 791 39.58 -26.17 -14.68
C SER A 791 40.28 -26.66 -15.95
N VAL A 792 40.65 -25.75 -16.85
CA VAL A 792 41.19 -26.09 -18.17
C VAL A 792 42.54 -25.41 -18.40
N GLU A 793 43.49 -26.17 -18.94
CA GLU A 793 44.77 -25.67 -19.44
C GLU A 793 44.52 -24.80 -20.70
N GLU A 794 44.98 -23.54 -20.65
CA GLU A 794 44.65 -22.47 -21.61
C GLU A 794 45.04 -22.75 -23.08
N GLU A 795 45.97 -23.68 -23.32
CA GLU A 795 46.56 -23.92 -24.66
C GLU A 795 45.69 -24.78 -25.60
N SER A 796 44.55 -25.33 -25.14
CA SER A 796 43.74 -26.30 -25.90
C SER A 796 42.34 -25.81 -26.36
N ILE A 797 42.01 -24.54 -26.15
CA ILE A 797 40.67 -23.99 -26.37
C ILE A 797 40.63 -23.11 -27.64
N ALA A 798 39.68 -23.37 -28.55
CA ALA A 798 39.50 -22.60 -29.79
C ALA A 798 38.19 -21.79 -29.79
N GLY A 799 38.27 -20.47 -29.97
CA GLY A 799 37.10 -19.60 -30.13
C GLY A 799 36.42 -19.78 -31.49
N ILE A 800 35.09 -19.93 -31.52
CA ILE A 800 34.31 -20.17 -32.75
C ILE A 800 33.29 -19.07 -33.06
N GLY A 801 33.29 -17.96 -32.32
CA GLY A 801 32.43 -16.80 -32.57
C GLY A 801 31.47 -16.51 -31.41
N SER A 802 30.39 -15.77 -31.68
CA SER A 802 29.41 -15.40 -30.67
C SER A 802 27.96 -15.65 -31.11
N VAL A 803 27.10 -15.93 -30.13
CA VAL A 803 25.66 -16.18 -30.31
C VAL A 803 24.88 -15.21 -29.44
N GLN A 804 23.98 -14.43 -30.05
CA GLN A 804 23.10 -13.51 -29.31
C GLN A 804 21.73 -14.14 -29.01
N HIS A 805 21.26 -13.92 -27.78
CA HIS A 805 19.96 -14.34 -27.30
C HIS A 805 19.35 -13.32 -26.34
N THR A 806 18.13 -12.89 -26.62
CA THR A 806 17.44 -11.89 -25.79
C THR A 806 16.41 -12.56 -24.88
N PHE A 807 16.56 -12.34 -23.58
CA PHE A 807 15.55 -12.57 -22.55
C PHE A 807 14.73 -11.29 -22.31
N SER A 808 13.59 -11.39 -21.62
CA SER A 808 12.71 -10.23 -21.38
C SER A 808 13.40 -9.04 -20.66
N HIS A 809 14.44 -9.32 -19.85
CA HIS A 809 15.16 -8.33 -19.03
C HIS A 809 16.66 -8.21 -19.35
N ILE A 810 17.22 -9.12 -20.17
CA ILE A 810 18.66 -9.18 -20.48
C ILE A 810 18.85 -9.50 -21.97
N SER A 811 19.72 -8.77 -22.65
CA SER A 811 20.27 -9.20 -23.93
C SER A 811 21.61 -9.91 -23.68
N MET A 812 21.66 -11.22 -23.95
CA MET A 812 22.81 -12.08 -23.64
C MET A 812 23.61 -12.37 -24.90
N THR A 813 24.92 -12.13 -24.84
CA THR A 813 25.88 -12.56 -25.86
C THR A 813 26.71 -13.71 -25.31
N TYR A 814 26.69 -14.85 -25.99
CA TYR A 814 27.53 -16.00 -25.66
C TYR A 814 28.75 -16.01 -26.56
N GLU A 815 29.94 -15.80 -26.02
CA GLU A 815 31.20 -16.08 -26.71
C GLU A 815 31.48 -17.57 -26.62
N VAL A 816 31.51 -18.25 -27.76
CA VAL A 816 31.53 -19.72 -27.82
C VAL A 816 32.95 -20.20 -28.13
N TYR A 817 33.41 -21.12 -27.30
CA TYR A 817 34.69 -21.80 -27.45
C TYR A 817 34.47 -23.30 -27.52
N LYS A 818 35.39 -24.02 -28.16
CA LYS A 818 35.37 -25.49 -28.24
C LYS A 818 36.68 -26.10 -27.79
N GLN A 819 36.60 -27.29 -27.20
CA GLN A 819 37.72 -28.12 -26.82
C GLN A 819 37.40 -29.59 -27.12
N LYS A 820 38.29 -30.28 -27.83
CA LYS A 820 38.21 -31.73 -28.00
C LYS A 820 38.83 -32.40 -26.78
N GLN A 821 38.13 -33.35 -26.18
CA GLN A 821 38.66 -34.16 -25.08
C GLN A 821 39.05 -35.55 -25.57
N ASP A 822 40.17 -36.06 -25.03
CA ASP A 822 40.53 -37.47 -25.11
C ASP A 822 39.85 -38.25 -23.97
N ASP A 823 39.59 -39.54 -24.15
CA ASP A 823 38.72 -40.34 -23.26
C ASP A 823 39.21 -40.51 -21.81
N SER A 824 40.36 -39.96 -21.44
CA SER A 824 41.10 -40.26 -20.20
C SER A 824 40.87 -39.31 -19.03
N LEU A 825 39.96 -38.32 -19.09
CA LEU A 825 39.71 -37.39 -17.98
C LEU A 825 38.44 -37.72 -17.19
N SER A 826 38.64 -37.98 -15.89
CA SER A 826 37.62 -38.24 -14.86
C SER A 826 36.77 -37.00 -14.54
N GLU A 827 35.51 -37.23 -14.18
CA GLU A 827 34.51 -36.24 -13.78
C GLU A 827 35.09 -35.23 -12.76
N ALA A 828 35.04 -33.94 -13.11
CA ALA A 828 35.49 -32.88 -12.22
C ALA A 828 34.61 -32.83 -10.96
N SER A 829 35.24 -32.97 -9.80
CA SER A 829 34.61 -33.03 -8.49
C SER A 829 33.79 -31.78 -8.16
N GLY A 830 32.47 -31.93 -8.00
CA GLY A 830 31.60 -31.00 -7.28
C GLY A 830 30.42 -30.39 -8.05
N VAL A 831 30.30 -30.59 -9.37
CA VAL A 831 29.15 -30.11 -10.18
C VAL A 831 28.59 -31.28 -10.98
N GLU A 832 27.29 -31.54 -10.87
CA GLU A 832 26.58 -32.59 -11.62
C GLU A 832 26.65 -32.30 -13.13
N GLY A 833 27.47 -33.07 -13.85
CA GLY A 833 27.68 -32.95 -15.28
C GLY A 833 27.63 -34.30 -15.98
N ARG A 834 27.28 -34.30 -17.26
CA ARG A 834 27.04 -35.51 -18.05
C ARG A 834 27.43 -35.34 -19.52
N TRP A 835 28.00 -36.39 -20.10
CA TRP A 835 28.19 -36.51 -21.54
C TRP A 835 26.87 -36.91 -22.22
N MET A 836 26.48 -36.15 -23.24
CA MET A 836 25.24 -36.35 -23.99
C MET A 836 25.52 -36.51 -25.47
N THR A 837 24.92 -37.51 -26.11
CA THR A 837 24.90 -37.66 -27.57
C THR A 837 24.04 -36.58 -28.23
N ASP A 838 24.17 -36.39 -29.54
CA ASP A 838 23.33 -35.49 -30.33
C ASP A 838 21.82 -35.70 -30.07
N SER A 839 21.37 -36.97 -30.01
CA SER A 839 19.98 -37.34 -29.75
C SER A 839 19.55 -37.02 -28.31
N GLN A 840 20.42 -37.30 -27.33
CA GLN A 840 20.18 -36.95 -25.93
C GLN A 840 20.13 -35.44 -25.72
N PHE A 841 20.99 -34.66 -26.38
CA PHE A 841 20.94 -33.20 -26.30
C PHE A 841 19.63 -32.63 -26.87
N GLN A 842 19.12 -33.19 -27.97
CA GLN A 842 17.87 -32.74 -28.58
C GLN A 842 16.66 -32.94 -27.66
N SER A 843 16.63 -34.08 -26.95
CA SER A 843 15.58 -34.45 -25.99
C SER A 843 15.77 -33.82 -24.60
N ALA A 844 16.99 -33.40 -24.26
CA ALA A 844 17.29 -32.78 -22.96
C ALA A 844 16.59 -31.43 -22.73
N ALA A 845 16.43 -31.11 -21.45
CA ALA A 845 15.93 -29.82 -20.97
C ALA A 845 17.01 -28.72 -21.09
N VAL A 846 17.29 -28.31 -22.32
CA VAL A 846 18.22 -27.23 -22.65
C VAL A 846 17.49 -25.96 -23.09
N SER A 847 18.04 -24.80 -22.76
CA SER A 847 17.44 -23.51 -23.16
C SER A 847 17.54 -23.29 -24.68
N LYS A 848 16.66 -22.44 -25.24
CA LYS A 848 16.74 -22.04 -26.65
C LYS A 848 18.07 -21.36 -26.98
N ALA A 849 18.69 -20.68 -26.01
CA ALA A 849 20.04 -20.13 -26.16
C ALA A 849 21.09 -21.23 -26.35
N MET A 850 21.07 -22.26 -25.50
CA MET A 850 22.00 -23.41 -25.62
C MET A 850 21.78 -24.21 -26.90
N ARG A 851 20.53 -24.34 -27.37
CA ARG A 851 20.26 -24.94 -28.70
C ARG A 851 20.92 -24.15 -29.82
N LYS A 852 20.86 -22.80 -29.80
CA LYS A 852 21.57 -21.95 -30.77
C LYS A 852 23.08 -22.12 -30.69
N VAL A 853 23.64 -22.18 -29.48
CA VAL A 853 25.07 -22.42 -29.25
C VAL A 853 25.48 -23.76 -29.85
N TYR A 854 24.71 -24.81 -29.59
CA TYR A 854 24.98 -26.14 -30.13
C TYR A 854 24.95 -26.14 -31.66
N SER A 855 23.92 -25.56 -32.29
CA SER A 855 23.87 -25.40 -33.75
C SER A 855 25.09 -24.65 -34.29
N HIS A 856 25.51 -23.56 -33.63
CA HIS A 856 26.70 -22.80 -34.01
C HIS A 856 27.98 -23.63 -33.91
N PHE A 857 28.11 -24.45 -32.86
CA PHE A 857 29.21 -25.39 -32.68
C PHE A 857 29.23 -26.46 -33.78
N VAL A 858 28.09 -27.09 -34.09
CA VAL A 858 27.99 -28.12 -35.14
C VAL A 858 28.45 -27.55 -36.48
N SER A 859 27.96 -26.37 -36.86
CA SER A 859 28.38 -25.69 -38.08
C SER A 859 29.89 -25.38 -38.12
N SER A 860 30.50 -25.06 -36.96
CA SER A 860 31.96 -24.83 -36.86
C SER A 860 32.82 -26.09 -37.08
N LEU A 861 32.23 -27.28 -36.96
CA LEU A 861 32.91 -28.55 -37.22
C LEU A 861 32.83 -28.93 -38.71
N GLU A 862 31.79 -28.49 -39.40
CA GLU A 862 31.58 -28.73 -40.84
C GLU A 862 32.41 -27.78 -41.71
N THR A 863 32.72 -26.57 -41.22
CA THR A 863 33.62 -25.63 -41.89
C THR A 863 35.09 -26.01 -41.62
N LYS A 864 35.80 -26.55 -42.62
CA LYS A 864 37.27 -26.70 -42.58
C LYS A 864 37.92 -25.34 -42.30
N SER A 865 38.79 -25.27 -41.28
CA SER A 865 39.53 -24.06 -40.89
C SER A 865 40.13 -23.34 -42.13
N PRO A 866 40.00 -22.00 -42.25
CA PRO A 866 40.81 -21.26 -43.20
C PRO A 866 42.28 -21.40 -42.80
N ARG A 867 43.16 -21.63 -43.78
CA ARG A 867 44.62 -21.50 -43.56
C ARG A 867 44.91 -20.11 -42.96
N PRO A 868 45.86 -19.97 -42.03
CA PRO A 868 46.17 -18.68 -41.42
C PRO A 868 46.62 -17.71 -42.50
N GLY A 869 45.73 -16.78 -42.86
CA GLY A 869 46.02 -15.67 -43.75
C GLY A 869 46.86 -14.64 -43.02
N LYS A 870 47.91 -14.16 -43.69
CA LYS A 870 48.76 -13.05 -43.26
C LYS A 870 47.91 -11.79 -43.13
N ASP A 871 47.32 -11.57 -41.96
CA ASP A 871 46.97 -10.23 -41.50
C ASP A 871 47.05 -10.20 -39.98
N GLY A 872 48.07 -9.48 -39.49
CA GLY A 872 48.47 -9.41 -38.10
C GLY A 872 47.48 -8.66 -37.22
N ARG A 873 46.38 -9.32 -36.83
CA ARG A 873 45.67 -9.00 -35.59
C ARG A 873 46.00 -10.08 -34.56
N LYS A 874 46.88 -9.69 -33.62
CA LYS A 874 47.33 -10.44 -32.46
C LYS A 874 46.25 -11.40 -31.94
N GLN A 875 46.57 -12.71 -31.93
CA GLN A 875 46.03 -13.64 -30.94
C GLN A 875 46.08 -12.92 -29.60
N THR A 876 44.91 -12.68 -29.02
CA THR A 876 44.83 -11.99 -27.74
C THR A 876 45.35 -12.97 -26.70
N LEU A 877 46.61 -12.78 -26.30
CA LEU A 877 47.20 -13.43 -25.13
C LEU A 877 46.24 -13.21 -23.96
N ILE A 878 45.78 -14.33 -23.42
CA ILE A 878 44.98 -14.42 -22.22
C ILE A 878 45.88 -14.04 -21.05
N SER A 879 45.85 -12.77 -20.65
CA SER A 879 46.62 -12.29 -19.50
C SER A 879 45.82 -11.30 -18.66
N ALA A 880 44.63 -11.71 -18.22
CA ALA A 880 43.89 -11.06 -17.13
C ALA A 880 42.67 -11.91 -16.73
N PHE A 881 42.90 -13.08 -16.14
CA PHE A 881 41.82 -13.83 -15.49
C PHE A 881 41.77 -13.49 -13.98
N CYS A 882 40.58 -13.12 -13.51
CA CYS A 882 40.21 -12.84 -12.11
C CYS A 882 40.68 -11.52 -11.47
N THR A 883 40.05 -10.41 -11.85
CA THR A 883 39.94 -9.21 -10.97
C THR A 883 38.52 -8.64 -10.93
N THR A 884 37.48 -9.49 -10.83
CA THR A 884 36.12 -9.03 -10.48
C THR A 884 35.64 -9.69 -9.19
N PRO A 885 35.31 -8.92 -8.14
CA PRO A 885 34.84 -9.45 -6.86
C PRO A 885 33.33 -9.73 -6.95
N ARG A 886 32.94 -10.77 -7.68
CA ARG A 886 31.55 -11.31 -7.65
C ARG A 886 31.52 -12.84 -7.73
N CYS A 887 32.50 -13.50 -7.12
CA CYS A 887 32.47 -14.92 -6.84
C CYS A 887 32.54 -15.12 -5.33
N SER A 888 31.37 -15.17 -4.69
CA SER A 888 31.13 -15.69 -3.35
C SER A 888 29.73 -16.29 -3.34
#